data_AF-A0A9P4GL28-F1
#
_entry.id   AF-A0A9P4GL28-F1
#
_cell.length_a   1.000
_cell.length_b   1.000
_cell.length_c   1.000
_cell.angle_alpha   90.00
_cell.angle_beta   90.00
_cell.angle_gamma   90.00
#
_symmetry.space_group_name_H-M   'P 1'
#
loop_
_entity.id
_entity.type
_entity.pdbx_description
1 polymer ?
#
loop_
_entity_poly.entity_id
_entity_poly.type
_entity_poly.pdbx_seq_one_letter_code
_entity_poly.pdbx_strand_id
1 'polypeptide(L)'
;MAPSITSIAEEDQSVSWSLQSFAVSNDFRSPGPANLLLDRANSEFGIIYQTAPGIATMAQFPDTDEPVYFQVSRALCVMMQHLQLNLVFTTADYAAEFLQLLGRLATKVGNSYFEIYEAPSNAALSRADFSMEKQGFTNQITQTWMAIPYADTTEWARIYQTGKCSDFTIIAGSRVFPVHRVLLSSRSQYFDAVCDGRFTETEQRSIKLPENENIIAIMLQEIYEVYNTTTGSIFTGFALGREIEKDRVINDLLALFIACDKYNLESIKQRVAAAIIDRLPFIHDSLSIVDLAGCLYDENYPKIDRGLRKATIKLLQARLPAIMEDEDAWKEFSDNKVVLKAFHAYQCEITDSEFSTGVHTPPATPTKNMPSVDPNVLEVVFGSLLIKPWYPSFYPEELVGRRVERLYVCQWCFKYSKELMGFLGHLKACPLGKTPPPGVNVYTNDNYSLYEIDGEKHKLYAQNLCLFAKLFLDTKSVFYDVTTFLYYLLVAHSPTPGISHTNLGKDRTDREEIGAQGQVVGFFSKEKMSWDNNNLACILVFPPWQKQGLGQILMGASYEMSGREGRLGGPEKPLSDLGRLAYTHYWSATLARTILSCPSKKILTVLDLRDKTYIVPEDIIATLQAMDVLDHRKRGSAEAVINKAKVRAWAESNKVDLKGRPVDPEAFVMREVSRNGSEES
;
A
#
# COMPACT_ATOMS: atom_id res chain seq x y z
N MET A 1 -27.44 11.80 11.25
CA MET A 1 -26.32 10.86 11.45
C MET A 1 -25.15 11.41 10.67
N ALA A 2 -24.04 11.70 11.36
CA ALA A 2 -22.84 12.28 10.76
C ALA A 2 -22.28 11.35 9.66
N PRO A 3 -21.83 11.88 8.51
CA PRO A 3 -21.17 11.06 7.52
C PRO A 3 -19.84 10.56 8.09
N SER A 4 -19.66 9.24 8.01
CA SER A 4 -18.48 8.51 8.47
C SER A 4 -17.24 8.91 7.67
N ILE A 5 -16.28 9.48 8.37
CA ILE A 5 -14.97 9.90 7.87
C ILE A 5 -14.10 8.65 7.69
N THR A 6 -13.96 8.20 6.45
CA THR A 6 -12.94 7.21 6.05
C THR A 6 -12.51 7.51 4.61
N SER A 7 -11.35 8.17 4.47
CA SER A 7 -10.35 7.99 3.41
C SER A 7 -9.40 9.20 3.31
N ILE A 8 -8.66 9.46 4.39
CA ILE A 8 -7.37 10.19 4.29
C ILE A 8 -6.26 9.18 4.58
N ALA A 9 -6.44 7.96 4.08
CA ALA A 9 -5.47 6.86 4.17
C ALA A 9 -4.59 6.77 2.91
N GLU A 10 -4.73 7.72 1.97
CA GLU A 10 -3.82 7.91 0.84
C GLU A 10 -2.74 8.94 1.20
N GLU A 11 -1.88 8.67 2.18
CA GLU A 11 -0.83 9.63 2.58
C GLU A 11 0.21 9.89 1.48
N ASP A 12 0.28 9.04 0.45
CA ASP A 12 1.35 9.08 -0.55
C ASP A 12 0.97 9.74 -1.89
N GLN A 13 -0.31 10.04 -2.17
CA GLN A 13 -0.69 10.75 -3.40
C GLN A 13 -0.59 12.27 -3.23
N SER A 14 0.06 12.97 -4.17
CA SER A 14 0.01 14.43 -4.23
C SER A 14 -1.45 14.87 -4.33
N VAL A 15 -1.88 15.72 -3.40
CA VAL A 15 -3.27 16.15 -3.31
C VAL A 15 -3.48 17.28 -4.32
N SER A 16 -4.25 17.00 -5.37
CA SER A 16 -4.62 17.99 -6.37
C SER A 16 -6.12 18.00 -6.60
N TRP A 17 -6.73 19.19 -6.63
CA TRP A 17 -8.15 19.36 -6.96
C TRP A 17 -8.31 20.00 -8.33
N SER A 18 -9.09 19.37 -9.19
CA SER A 18 -9.34 19.92 -10.53
C SER A 18 -10.27 21.12 -10.50
N LEU A 19 -9.85 22.15 -11.23
CA LEU A 19 -10.53 23.42 -11.42
C LEU A 19 -10.99 23.52 -12.88
N GLN A 20 -12.26 23.86 -13.09
CA GLN A 20 -12.77 24.26 -14.40
C GLN A 20 -12.15 25.59 -14.84
N SER A 21 -12.02 26.51 -13.88
CA SER A 21 -11.36 27.79 -14.07
C SER A 21 -10.97 28.39 -12.73
N PHE A 22 -10.05 29.34 -12.76
CA PHE A 22 -9.81 30.25 -11.65
C PHE A 22 -9.84 31.71 -12.15
N ALA A 23 -10.19 32.64 -11.26
CA ALA A 23 -10.01 34.05 -11.53
C ALA A 23 -9.25 34.69 -10.37
N VAL A 24 -8.26 35.51 -10.71
CA VAL A 24 -7.56 36.32 -9.74
C VAL A 24 -8.00 37.75 -9.95
N SER A 25 -8.73 38.32 -8.99
CA SER A 25 -9.48 39.57 -9.13
C SER A 25 -10.54 39.50 -10.25
N ASN A 26 -11.08 40.66 -10.66
CA ASN A 26 -12.02 40.75 -11.79
C ASN A 26 -11.32 40.74 -13.16
N ASP A 27 -10.00 40.96 -13.19
CA ASP A 27 -9.28 41.30 -14.42
C ASP A 27 -8.52 40.11 -15.03
N PHE A 28 -8.23 39.07 -14.24
CA PHE A 28 -7.52 37.88 -14.72
C PHE A 28 -8.35 36.60 -14.53
N ARG A 29 -8.67 35.92 -15.63
CA ARG A 29 -9.28 34.59 -15.64
C ARG A 29 -8.34 33.59 -16.30
N SER A 30 -8.33 32.38 -15.78
CA SER A 30 -7.56 31.27 -16.32
C SER A 30 -7.89 31.00 -17.78
N PRO A 31 -6.89 30.75 -18.65
CA PRO A 31 -7.12 30.45 -20.06
C PRO A 31 -7.75 29.06 -20.29
N GLY A 32 -7.80 28.21 -19.28
CA GLY A 32 -8.37 26.86 -19.35
C GLY A 32 -8.44 26.17 -17.99
N PRO A 33 -8.70 24.85 -17.97
CA PRO A 33 -8.71 24.04 -16.75
C PRO A 33 -7.36 24.09 -16.03
N ALA A 34 -7.38 24.05 -14.72
CA ALA A 34 -6.20 24.06 -13.87
C ALA A 34 -6.36 23.04 -12.73
N ASN A 35 -5.32 22.82 -11.95
CA ASN A 35 -5.41 22.07 -10.70
C ASN A 35 -4.87 22.93 -9.56
N LEU A 36 -5.51 22.82 -8.40
CA LEU A 36 -4.98 23.34 -7.15
C LEU A 36 -4.14 22.23 -6.51
N LEU A 37 -2.84 22.44 -6.37
CA LEU A 37 -1.89 21.49 -5.76
C LEU A 37 -1.54 21.92 -4.33
N LEU A 38 -1.46 20.95 -3.41
CA LEU A 38 -0.90 21.15 -2.07
C LEU A 38 0.57 20.67 -2.00
N ASP A 39 1.49 21.58 -1.68
CA ASP A 39 2.83 21.25 -1.17
C ASP A 39 2.69 20.68 0.25
N ARG A 40 2.83 19.36 0.38
CA ARG A 40 2.65 18.64 1.65
C ARG A 40 3.75 18.94 2.66
N ALA A 41 4.94 19.31 2.21
CA ALA A 41 6.06 19.63 3.09
C ALA A 41 5.90 21.00 3.75
N ASN A 42 5.28 21.96 3.05
CA ASN A 42 5.19 23.36 3.49
C ASN A 42 3.77 23.87 3.75
N SER A 43 2.74 23.06 3.49
CA SER A 43 1.32 23.43 3.59
C SER A 43 0.98 24.68 2.76
N GLU A 44 1.55 24.73 1.55
CA GLU A 44 1.32 25.77 0.56
C GLU A 44 0.43 25.22 -0.55
N PHE A 45 -0.42 26.07 -1.10
CA PHE A 45 -1.31 25.74 -2.19
C PHE A 45 -0.92 26.56 -3.41
N GLY A 46 -0.75 25.91 -4.55
CA GLY A 46 -0.42 26.57 -5.81
C GLY A 46 -1.33 26.12 -6.94
N ILE A 47 -1.55 27.00 -7.91
CA ILE A 47 -2.32 26.66 -9.10
C ILE A 47 -1.37 26.18 -10.19
N ILE A 48 -1.69 25.03 -10.79
CA ILE A 48 -0.85 24.38 -11.81
C ILE A 48 -1.68 23.98 -13.03
N TYR A 49 -1.01 23.83 -14.16
CA TYR A 49 -1.57 23.29 -15.40
C TYR A 49 -0.93 21.93 -15.69
N GLN A 50 -1.72 20.99 -16.20
CA GLN A 50 -1.17 19.76 -16.78
C GLN A 50 -0.98 19.97 -18.27
N THR A 51 0.26 19.90 -18.74
CA THR A 51 0.61 20.06 -20.16
C THR A 51 0.69 18.72 -20.89
N ALA A 52 0.98 17.65 -20.16
CA ALA A 52 0.96 16.26 -20.61
C ALA A 52 0.69 15.33 -19.42
N PRO A 53 0.38 14.04 -19.65
CA PRO A 53 0.24 13.07 -18.56
C PRO A 53 1.48 13.04 -17.66
N GLY A 54 1.29 13.36 -16.38
CA GLY A 54 2.38 13.43 -15.40
C GLY A 54 3.27 14.67 -15.47
N ILE A 55 2.98 15.65 -16.34
CA ILE A 55 3.74 16.90 -16.45
C ILE A 55 2.91 18.07 -15.93
N ALA A 56 3.42 18.74 -14.90
CA ALA A 56 2.85 19.93 -14.31
C ALA A 56 3.66 21.18 -14.64
N THR A 57 2.96 22.30 -14.80
CA THR A 57 3.53 23.65 -14.96
C THR A 57 2.86 24.59 -13.99
N MET A 58 3.63 25.47 -13.35
CA MET A 58 3.12 26.43 -12.39
C MET A 58 2.35 27.56 -13.08
N ALA A 59 1.21 27.97 -12.52
CA ALA A 59 0.52 29.16 -12.98
C ALA A 59 1.27 30.42 -12.52
N GLN A 60 1.39 31.38 -13.42
CA GLN A 60 2.04 32.66 -13.18
C GLN A 60 1.10 33.82 -13.48
N PHE A 61 1.32 34.94 -12.79
CA PHE A 61 0.64 36.20 -13.08
C PHE A 61 1.11 36.77 -14.43
N PRO A 62 0.21 37.15 -15.36
CA PRO A 62 0.62 37.61 -16.70
C PRO A 62 1.46 38.89 -16.73
N ASP A 63 1.37 39.70 -15.67
CA ASP A 63 1.99 41.01 -15.56
C ASP A 63 3.32 40.98 -14.79
N THR A 64 3.51 40.04 -13.86
CA THR A 64 4.72 39.95 -13.03
C THR A 64 5.53 38.67 -13.22
N ASP A 65 5.00 37.67 -13.94
CA ASP A 65 5.53 36.30 -14.02
C ASP A 65 5.73 35.62 -12.65
N GLU A 66 5.14 36.15 -11.58
CA GLU A 66 5.25 35.55 -10.25
C GLU A 66 4.34 34.31 -10.11
N PRO A 67 4.74 33.29 -9.33
CA PRO A 67 3.92 32.10 -9.11
C PRO A 67 2.62 32.42 -8.37
N VAL A 68 1.52 31.82 -8.80
CA VAL A 68 0.21 31.93 -8.13
C VAL A 68 0.10 30.87 -7.03
N TYR A 69 0.41 31.24 -5.79
CA TYR A 69 0.33 30.34 -4.61
C TYR A 69 -0.05 31.08 -3.31
N PHE A 70 -0.41 30.32 -2.27
CA PHE A 70 -0.72 30.83 -0.93
C PHE A 70 -0.38 29.82 0.17
N GLN A 71 -0.10 30.31 1.39
CA GLN A 71 0.19 29.46 2.57
C GLN A 71 -0.86 29.67 3.66
N VAL A 72 -1.12 28.63 4.46
CA VAL A 72 -2.08 28.66 5.58
C VAL A 72 -1.57 29.43 6.82
N SER A 73 -0.28 29.74 6.88
CA SER A 73 0.43 30.23 8.08
C SER A 73 0.16 31.70 8.44
N ARG A 74 -0.37 32.51 7.52
CA ARG A 74 -0.72 33.92 7.77
C ARG A 74 -2.00 34.29 7.02
N ALA A 75 -3.02 34.69 7.79
CA ALA A 75 -4.26 35.33 7.35
C ALA A 75 -4.91 34.72 6.09
N LEU A 76 -5.63 33.61 6.26
CA LEU A 76 -6.53 33.13 5.23
C LEU A 76 -7.81 33.95 5.24
N CYS A 77 -7.85 35.02 4.47
CA CYS A 77 -9.09 35.43 3.85
C CYS A 77 -9.02 34.95 2.39
N VAL A 78 -10.14 34.52 1.82
CA VAL A 78 -10.37 34.50 0.36
C VAL A 78 -10.49 35.95 -0.16
N MET A 79 -9.59 36.81 0.34
CA MET A 79 -9.28 38.17 0.02
C MET A 79 -7.82 38.38 0.40
N MET A 80 -6.94 38.21 -0.56
CA MET A 80 -5.55 38.63 -0.41
C MET A 80 -5.47 40.13 -0.64
N GLN A 81 -5.84 40.93 0.36
CA GLN A 81 -5.88 42.41 0.47
C GLN A 81 -6.52 43.23 -0.67
N HIS A 82 -6.33 42.86 -1.93
CA HIS A 82 -6.91 43.40 -3.16
C HIS A 82 -7.24 42.31 -4.20
N LEU A 83 -7.02 41.02 -3.89
CA LEU A 83 -7.17 39.90 -4.83
C LEU A 83 -8.18 38.89 -4.31
N GLN A 84 -9.33 38.85 -4.99
CA GLN A 84 -10.34 37.80 -4.84
C GLN A 84 -9.92 36.62 -5.71
N LEU A 85 -9.60 35.48 -5.09
CA LEU A 85 -9.35 34.23 -5.83
C LEU A 85 -10.66 33.47 -5.95
N ASN A 86 -11.24 33.46 -7.15
CA ASN A 86 -12.43 32.69 -7.47
C ASN A 86 -12.00 31.33 -8.01
N LEU A 87 -12.24 30.27 -7.25
CA LEU A 87 -11.99 28.90 -7.66
C LEU A 87 -13.29 28.24 -8.11
N VAL A 88 -13.32 27.74 -9.34
CA VAL A 88 -14.45 26.96 -9.85
C VAL A 88 -14.01 25.51 -9.96
N PHE A 89 -14.39 24.69 -8.98
CA PHE A 89 -14.07 23.26 -8.95
C PHE A 89 -14.87 22.49 -10.00
N THR A 90 -14.30 21.39 -10.50
CA THR A 90 -15.01 20.50 -11.44
C THR A 90 -16.19 19.77 -10.81
N THR A 91 -16.10 19.46 -9.52
CA THR A 91 -17.15 18.80 -8.72
C THR A 91 -17.35 19.49 -7.37
N ALA A 92 -18.55 19.34 -6.80
CA ALA A 92 -18.83 19.82 -5.44
C ALA A 92 -18.02 19.05 -4.38
N ASP A 93 -17.73 17.78 -4.63
CA ASP A 93 -16.93 16.94 -3.73
C ASP A 93 -15.50 17.49 -3.59
N TYR A 94 -14.85 17.88 -4.69
CA TYR A 94 -13.52 18.51 -4.62
C TYR A 94 -13.52 19.83 -3.86
N ALA A 95 -14.57 20.65 -4.01
CA ALA A 95 -14.69 21.87 -3.24
C ALA A 95 -14.81 21.57 -1.72
N ALA A 96 -15.62 20.57 -1.35
CA ALA A 96 -15.81 20.16 0.03
C ALA A 96 -14.52 19.57 0.65
N GLU A 97 -13.83 18.69 -0.08
CA GLU A 97 -12.56 18.10 0.35
C GLU A 97 -11.47 19.15 0.58
N PHE A 98 -11.35 20.09 -0.37
CA PHE A 98 -10.42 21.21 -0.25
C PHE A 98 -10.71 22.03 1.01
N LEU A 99 -11.95 22.45 1.23
CA LEU A 99 -12.34 23.25 2.39
C LEU A 99 -12.10 22.51 3.71
N GLN A 100 -12.37 21.21 3.75
CA GLN A 100 -12.12 20.39 4.94
C GLN A 100 -10.62 20.29 5.25
N LEU A 101 -9.78 20.03 4.26
CA LEU A 101 -8.33 19.94 4.46
C LEU A 101 -7.74 21.30 4.84
N LEU A 102 -8.15 22.36 4.14
CA LEU A 102 -7.77 23.73 4.45
C LEU A 102 -8.09 24.09 5.90
N GLY A 103 -9.31 23.78 6.38
CA GLY A 103 -9.71 24.02 7.77
C GLY A 103 -8.90 23.23 8.80
N ARG A 104 -8.58 21.96 8.50
CA ARG A 104 -7.69 21.15 9.36
C ARG A 104 -6.29 21.74 9.45
N LEU A 105 -5.71 22.15 8.32
CA LEU A 105 -4.38 22.77 8.29
C LEU A 105 -4.39 24.11 9.04
N ALA A 106 -5.44 24.93 8.88
CA ALA A 106 -5.59 26.20 9.59
C ALA A 106 -5.65 26.00 11.10
N THR A 107 -6.37 24.98 11.56
CA THR A 107 -6.43 24.63 12.99
C THR A 107 -5.07 24.14 13.50
N LYS A 108 -4.35 23.32 12.71
CA LYS A 108 -3.03 22.79 13.08
C LYS A 108 -1.98 23.89 13.30
N VAL A 109 -2.04 24.97 12.53
CA VAL A 109 -1.13 26.13 12.67
C VAL A 109 -1.60 27.15 13.70
N GLY A 110 -2.65 26.84 14.47
CA GLY A 110 -3.15 27.72 15.52
C GLY A 110 -3.89 28.96 15.01
N ASN A 111 -4.39 28.95 13.77
CA ASN A 111 -5.21 30.05 13.24
C ASN A 111 -6.61 30.01 13.86
N SER A 112 -6.80 30.78 14.93
CA SER A 112 -8.04 30.87 15.70
C SER A 112 -9.19 31.61 14.99
N TYR A 113 -8.95 32.16 13.79
CA TYR A 113 -9.89 33.01 13.06
C TYR A 113 -10.34 32.39 11.72
N PHE A 114 -10.11 31.09 11.52
CA PHE A 114 -10.60 30.40 10.33
C PHE A 114 -12.12 30.22 10.39
N GLU A 115 -12.85 31.03 9.62
CA GLU A 115 -14.30 30.92 9.46
C GLU A 115 -14.66 30.62 8.00
N ILE A 116 -15.53 29.64 7.78
CA ILE A 116 -16.11 29.34 6.48
C ILE A 116 -17.50 29.99 6.42
N TYR A 117 -17.69 30.89 5.46
CA TYR A 117 -18.99 31.47 5.18
C TYR A 117 -19.63 30.81 3.95
N GLU A 118 -20.77 30.16 4.16
CA GLU A 118 -21.58 29.61 3.07
C GLU A 118 -22.61 30.66 2.63
N ALA A 119 -22.48 31.16 1.41
CA ALA A 119 -23.40 32.17 0.91
C ALA A 119 -24.77 31.57 0.56
N PRO A 120 -25.88 32.27 0.85
CA PRO A 120 -27.24 31.74 0.63
C PRO A 120 -27.62 31.61 -0.85
N SER A 121 -26.89 32.25 -1.77
CA SER A 121 -27.05 32.01 -3.21
C SER A 121 -25.81 32.44 -4.01
N ASN A 122 -25.53 31.72 -5.11
CA ASN A 122 -24.49 32.10 -6.07
C ASN A 122 -24.71 33.51 -6.64
N ALA A 123 -25.96 33.97 -6.74
CA ALA A 123 -26.31 35.29 -7.25
C ALA A 123 -25.78 36.44 -6.38
N ALA A 124 -25.59 36.22 -5.07
CA ALA A 124 -25.03 37.23 -4.17
C ALA A 124 -23.51 37.39 -4.36
N LEU A 125 -22.80 36.28 -4.56
CA LEU A 125 -21.34 36.23 -4.77
C LEU A 125 -20.92 36.59 -6.21
N SER A 126 -21.80 36.35 -7.20
CA SER A 126 -21.49 36.57 -8.62
C SER A 126 -21.76 38.01 -9.08
N ARG A 127 -22.12 38.93 -8.18
CA ARG A 127 -22.32 40.33 -8.56
C ARG A 127 -20.98 40.96 -8.91
N ALA A 128 -20.92 41.68 -10.02
CA ALA A 128 -19.71 42.39 -10.44
C ALA A 128 -19.22 43.42 -9.42
N ASP A 129 -20.10 43.90 -8.52
CA ASP A 129 -19.78 44.84 -7.46
C ASP A 129 -19.59 44.20 -6.07
N PHE A 130 -19.59 42.86 -5.99
CA PHE A 130 -19.35 42.12 -4.75
C PHE A 130 -17.97 42.48 -4.21
N SER A 131 -17.94 42.96 -2.98
CA SER A 131 -16.74 43.39 -2.27
C SER A 131 -16.95 43.08 -0.80
N MET A 132 -16.08 42.26 -0.26
CA MET A 132 -16.09 41.82 1.14
C MET A 132 -15.81 42.98 2.11
N GLU A 133 -15.05 44.01 1.70
CA GLU A 133 -14.93 45.26 2.45
C GLU A 133 -16.29 45.97 2.57
N LYS A 134 -17.09 46.01 1.48
CA LYS A 134 -18.47 46.52 1.53
C LYS A 134 -19.42 45.64 2.35
N GLN A 135 -19.05 44.37 2.61
CA GLN A 135 -19.79 43.46 3.49
C GLN A 135 -19.36 43.58 4.97
N GLY A 136 -18.49 44.54 5.31
CA GLY A 136 -18.11 44.81 6.69
C GLY A 136 -16.87 44.05 7.19
N PHE A 137 -16.20 43.28 6.33
CA PHE A 137 -14.92 42.66 6.63
C PHE A 137 -13.79 43.65 6.34
N THR A 138 -13.34 44.39 7.36
CA THR A 138 -12.28 45.40 7.20
C THR A 138 -10.89 44.81 7.43
N ASN A 139 -10.01 45.10 6.46
CA ASN A 139 -8.60 44.74 6.36
C ASN A 139 -7.79 45.01 7.65
N GLN A 140 -7.00 44.05 8.11
CA GLN A 140 -5.85 44.31 8.98
C GLN A 140 -4.55 44.07 8.19
N ILE A 141 -3.81 45.17 8.00
CA ILE A 141 -2.37 45.27 7.68
C ILE A 141 -1.95 45.00 6.23
N THR A 142 -1.64 46.07 5.51
CA THR A 142 -0.82 46.14 4.29
C THR A 142 0.46 45.30 4.37
N GLN A 143 0.49 44.14 3.72
CA GLN A 143 1.71 43.44 3.33
C GLN A 143 1.74 43.39 1.81
N THR A 144 2.85 43.89 1.23
CA THR A 144 3.27 43.54 -0.13
C THR A 144 3.13 42.02 -0.32
N TRP A 145 2.81 41.54 -1.53
CA TRP A 145 2.91 40.10 -1.84
C TRP A 145 4.35 39.67 -1.60
N MET A 146 4.62 39.18 -0.40
CA MET A 146 5.96 38.88 0.05
C MET A 146 6.18 37.39 -0.17
N ALA A 147 7.22 37.05 -0.93
CA ALA A 147 8.01 35.88 -0.60
C ALA A 147 8.20 35.90 0.92
N ILE A 148 7.75 34.85 1.61
CA ILE A 148 7.69 34.76 3.08
C ILE A 148 9.00 35.37 3.61
N PRO A 149 8.96 36.56 4.24
CA PRO A 149 10.19 37.13 4.74
C PRO A 149 10.66 36.18 5.84
N TYR A 150 11.95 35.88 5.85
CA TYR A 150 12.70 35.18 6.91
C TYR A 150 12.53 35.80 8.32
N ALA A 151 11.66 36.81 8.50
CA ALA A 151 11.54 37.65 9.67
C ALA A 151 10.93 36.97 10.90
N ASP A 152 10.26 35.81 10.75
CA ASP A 152 9.82 34.97 11.87
C ASP A 152 10.69 33.71 11.99
N THR A 153 12.02 33.84 11.86
CA THR A 153 12.92 32.75 12.23
C THR A 153 12.65 32.32 13.68
N THR A 154 12.38 31.03 13.86
CA THR A 154 12.23 30.42 15.18
C THR A 154 13.43 30.77 16.07
N GLU A 155 13.25 30.70 17.40
CA GLU A 155 14.38 30.94 18.31
C GLU A 155 15.55 30.00 17.98
N TRP A 156 15.28 28.76 17.59
CA TRP A 156 16.28 27.80 17.13
C TRP A 156 16.97 28.22 15.83
N ALA A 157 16.24 28.76 14.85
CA ALA A 157 16.84 29.27 13.63
C ALA A 157 17.79 30.45 13.88
N ARG A 158 17.44 31.35 14.82
CA ARG A 158 18.33 32.45 15.25
C ARG A 158 19.56 31.94 16.00
N ILE A 159 19.39 30.95 16.88
CA ILE A 159 20.48 30.29 17.60
C ILE A 159 21.45 29.59 16.62
N TYR A 160 20.93 28.91 15.60
CA TYR A 160 21.75 28.29 14.55
C TYR A 160 22.61 29.30 13.80
N GLN A 161 22.01 30.42 13.37
CA GLN A 161 22.72 31.47 12.62
C GLN A 161 23.80 32.17 13.46
N THR A 162 23.56 32.35 14.75
CA THR A 162 24.49 33.06 15.64
C THR A 162 25.55 32.15 16.26
N GLY A 163 25.30 30.83 16.32
CA GLY A 163 26.16 29.86 17.01
C GLY A 163 26.20 30.06 18.53
N LYS A 164 25.32 30.89 19.09
CA LYS A 164 25.34 31.27 20.51
C LYS A 164 25.04 30.05 21.38
N CYS A 165 25.91 29.78 22.35
CA CYS A 165 25.81 28.64 23.28
C CYS A 165 25.98 27.26 22.64
N SER A 166 26.60 27.15 21.46
CA SER A 166 26.94 25.85 20.89
C SER A 166 27.88 25.07 21.81
N ASP A 167 27.54 23.82 22.11
CA ASP A 167 28.28 22.94 23.02
C ASP A 167 28.83 21.68 22.34
N PHE A 168 28.64 21.58 21.01
CA PHE A 168 29.11 20.46 20.19
C PHE A 168 29.41 20.91 18.76
N THR A 169 30.17 20.11 18.03
CA THR A 169 30.63 20.44 16.68
C THR A 169 30.44 19.28 15.71
N ILE A 170 29.77 19.53 14.58
CA ILE A 170 29.73 18.59 13.46
C ILE A 170 30.73 19.04 12.41
N ILE A 171 31.54 18.11 11.91
CA ILE A 171 32.54 18.36 10.86
C ILE A 171 32.16 17.54 9.64
N ALA A 172 32.01 18.20 8.48
CA ALA A 172 31.73 17.53 7.21
C ALA A 172 32.62 18.14 6.13
N GLY A 173 33.46 17.31 5.50
CA GLY A 173 34.48 17.80 4.57
C GLY A 173 35.41 18.84 5.24
N SER A 174 35.45 20.05 4.66
CA SER A 174 36.20 21.20 5.17
C SER A 174 35.41 22.08 6.14
N ARG A 175 34.10 21.88 6.24
CA ARG A 175 33.19 22.77 6.97
C ARG A 175 32.95 22.28 8.40
N VAL A 176 32.88 23.24 9.30
CA VAL A 176 32.67 23.03 10.74
C VAL A 176 31.38 23.72 11.14
N PHE A 177 30.49 22.96 11.79
CA PHE A 177 29.15 23.40 12.18
C PHE A 177 29.05 23.43 13.71
N PRO A 178 29.02 24.61 14.34
CA PRO A 178 28.71 24.73 15.76
C PRO A 178 27.23 24.40 15.99
N VAL A 179 26.96 23.42 16.87
CA VAL A 179 25.63 22.84 17.10
C VAL A 179 25.37 22.62 18.60
N HIS A 180 24.15 22.21 18.93
CA HIS A 180 23.63 22.15 20.29
C HIS A 180 23.16 20.73 20.60
N ARG A 181 23.81 20.08 21.58
CA ARG A 181 23.55 18.67 21.96
C ARG A 181 22.10 18.44 22.31
N VAL A 182 21.54 19.31 23.15
CA VAL A 182 20.14 19.21 23.60
C VAL A 182 19.16 19.12 22.42
N LEU A 183 19.39 19.90 21.35
CA LEU A 183 18.52 19.88 20.19
C LEU A 183 18.75 18.61 19.36
N LEU A 184 20.01 18.26 19.09
CA LEU A 184 20.35 17.06 18.33
C LEU A 184 19.81 15.78 19.00
N SER A 185 20.08 15.60 20.30
CA SER A 185 19.60 14.47 21.10
C SER A 185 18.07 14.37 21.11
N SER A 186 17.37 15.50 21.25
CA SER A 186 15.90 15.49 21.26
C SER A 186 15.26 15.11 19.91
N ARG A 187 16.00 15.23 18.80
CA ARG A 187 15.49 15.01 17.44
C ARG A 187 16.00 13.71 16.81
N SER A 188 17.01 13.06 17.38
CA SER A 188 17.63 11.84 16.83
C SER A 188 18.20 10.96 17.94
N GLN A 189 17.79 9.69 17.96
CA GLN A 189 18.37 8.70 18.87
C GLN A 189 19.84 8.40 18.57
N TYR A 190 20.25 8.56 17.30
CA TYR A 190 21.65 8.43 16.93
C TYR A 190 22.47 9.54 17.58
N PHE A 191 22.05 10.79 17.42
CA PHE A 191 22.76 11.91 18.02
C PHE A 191 22.63 11.95 19.53
N ASP A 192 21.55 11.44 20.12
CA ASP A 192 21.43 11.22 21.56
C ASP A 192 22.56 10.30 22.08
N ALA A 193 22.75 9.15 21.42
CA ALA A 193 23.83 8.23 21.76
C ALA A 193 25.23 8.83 21.54
N VAL A 194 25.43 9.63 20.49
CA VAL A 194 26.70 10.32 20.22
C VAL A 194 26.97 11.42 21.25
N CYS A 195 25.95 12.18 21.63
CA CYS A 195 26.08 13.34 22.50
C CYS A 195 26.24 12.91 23.96
N ASP A 196 25.47 11.92 24.45
CA ASP A 196 25.40 11.56 25.87
C ASP A 196 25.90 10.13 26.18
N GLY A 197 26.49 9.45 25.19
CA GLY A 197 27.07 8.11 25.34
C GLY A 197 28.48 8.07 25.93
N ARG A 198 29.15 6.92 25.79
CA ARG A 198 30.55 6.70 26.22
C ARG A 198 31.51 6.64 25.03
N PHE A 199 31.22 7.41 23.98
CA PHE A 199 32.00 7.42 22.75
C PHE A 199 33.06 8.51 22.78
N THR A 200 34.10 8.36 21.95
CA THR A 200 35.18 9.34 21.80
C THR A 200 34.68 10.71 21.39
N GLU A 201 33.63 10.75 20.59
CA GLU A 201 32.93 11.92 20.08
C GLU A 201 32.27 12.71 21.22
N THR A 202 31.76 12.00 22.23
CA THR A 202 31.18 12.60 23.44
C THR A 202 32.23 13.38 24.22
N GLU A 203 33.42 12.78 24.41
CA GLU A 203 34.56 13.43 25.08
C GLU A 203 35.14 14.58 24.27
N GLN A 204 35.30 14.39 22.95
CA GLN A 204 35.84 15.38 22.02
C GLN A 204 34.86 16.51 21.69
N ARG A 205 33.59 16.37 22.09
CA ARG A 205 32.48 17.28 21.76
C ARG A 205 32.39 17.58 20.26
N SER A 206 32.76 16.60 19.45
CA SER A 206 32.74 16.73 18.00
C SER A 206 32.58 15.39 17.31
N ILE A 207 31.96 15.41 16.14
CA ILE A 207 31.82 14.23 15.27
C ILE A 207 32.12 14.62 13.83
N LYS A 208 32.77 13.71 13.10
CA LYS A 208 32.99 13.84 11.67
C LYS A 208 31.98 12.99 10.89
N LEU A 209 31.18 13.62 10.06
CA LEU A 209 30.19 12.95 9.21
C LEU A 209 30.76 12.78 7.79
N PRO A 210 30.54 11.61 7.14
CA PRO A 210 31.10 11.32 5.82
C PRO A 210 30.37 11.97 4.64
N GLU A 211 29.16 12.51 4.85
CA GLU A 211 28.33 13.13 3.81
C GLU A 211 28.91 14.47 3.36
N ASN A 212 28.44 14.93 2.20
CA ASN A 212 28.81 16.23 1.65
C ASN A 212 28.42 17.37 2.60
N GLU A 213 29.26 18.40 2.69
CA GLU A 213 29.05 19.56 3.55
C GLU A 213 27.73 20.32 3.27
N ASN A 214 27.23 20.28 2.03
CA ASN A 214 25.92 20.84 1.65
C ASN A 214 24.77 20.03 2.27
N ILE A 215 24.83 18.70 2.20
CA ILE A 215 23.79 17.81 2.74
C ILE A 215 23.72 17.92 4.25
N ILE A 216 24.88 17.99 4.93
CA ILE A 216 24.93 18.22 6.37
C ILE A 216 24.39 19.62 6.72
N ALA A 217 24.69 20.65 5.92
CA ALA A 217 24.14 21.98 6.14
C ALA A 217 22.60 21.99 6.03
N ILE A 218 22.03 21.33 5.02
CA ILE A 218 20.57 21.23 4.83
C ILE A 218 19.94 20.41 5.97
N MET A 219 20.54 19.28 6.33
CA MET A 219 20.08 18.46 7.46
C MET A 219 20.02 19.25 8.77
N LEU A 220 21.06 20.05 9.04
CA LEU A 220 21.07 20.93 10.21
C LEU A 220 20.05 22.06 10.08
N GLN A 221 19.89 22.66 8.90
CA GLN A 221 18.84 23.65 8.68
C GLN A 221 17.45 23.06 8.98
N GLU A 222 17.17 21.83 8.60
CA GLU A 222 15.93 21.14 8.95
C GLU A 222 15.78 20.89 10.46
N ILE A 223 16.84 20.45 11.14
CA ILE A 223 16.82 20.23 12.61
C ILE A 223 16.55 21.52 13.37
N TYR A 224 17.11 22.64 12.89
CA TYR A 224 16.98 23.96 13.49
C TYR A 224 15.79 24.78 12.96
N GLU A 225 14.97 24.18 12.08
CA GLU A 225 13.79 24.83 11.49
C GLU A 225 14.16 26.12 10.73
N VAL A 226 15.32 26.10 10.09
CA VAL A 226 15.84 27.15 9.20
C VAL A 226 15.36 26.87 7.79
N TYR A 227 14.67 27.84 7.20
CA TYR A 227 14.26 27.74 5.80
C TYR A 227 15.47 27.55 4.88
N ASN A 228 15.36 26.58 3.98
CA ASN A 228 16.31 26.31 2.92
C ASN A 228 15.55 26.05 1.61
N THR A 229 16.23 26.25 0.49
CA THR A 229 15.62 26.13 -0.84
C THR A 229 15.37 24.69 -1.27
N THR A 230 16.01 23.72 -0.63
CA THR A 230 15.94 22.30 -1.01
C THR A 230 14.60 21.67 -0.58
N THR A 231 14.22 21.82 0.69
CA THR A 231 12.95 21.33 1.25
C THR A 231 11.86 22.41 1.32
N GLY A 232 12.22 23.66 1.04
CA GLY A 232 11.32 24.82 1.05
C GLY A 232 10.23 24.77 -0.01
N SER A 233 9.56 25.90 -0.21
CA SER A 233 8.41 26.03 -1.11
C SER A 233 8.70 25.46 -2.51
N ILE A 234 7.87 24.51 -2.95
CA ILE A 234 7.93 24.02 -4.33
C ILE A 234 7.68 25.16 -5.34
N PHE A 235 6.83 26.12 -5.00
CA PHE A 235 6.33 27.14 -5.91
C PHE A 235 7.33 28.26 -6.19
N THR A 236 8.14 28.62 -5.20
CA THR A 236 9.11 29.72 -5.33
C THR A 236 10.54 29.25 -5.51
N GLY A 237 10.86 28.01 -5.12
CA GLY A 237 12.23 27.48 -5.13
C GLY A 237 12.49 26.35 -6.15
N PHE A 238 11.46 25.80 -6.79
CA PHE A 238 11.62 24.60 -7.63
C PHE A 238 10.83 24.62 -8.94
N ALA A 239 9.52 24.85 -8.88
CA ALA A 239 8.61 24.67 -10.01
C ALA A 239 8.96 25.55 -11.23
N LEU A 240 9.44 26.77 -10.97
CA LEU A 240 9.89 27.73 -11.99
C LEU A 240 11.41 27.67 -12.25
N GLY A 241 12.14 26.77 -11.59
CA GLY A 241 13.59 26.61 -11.77
C GLY A 241 13.95 26.01 -13.12
N ARG A 242 15.23 26.13 -13.51
CA ARG A 242 15.76 25.45 -14.72
C ARG A 242 15.91 23.96 -14.44
N GLU A 243 15.84 23.11 -15.47
CA GLU A 243 15.95 21.64 -15.29
C GLU A 243 17.22 21.24 -14.52
N ILE A 244 18.38 21.83 -14.82
CA ILE A 244 19.63 21.58 -14.09
C ILE A 244 19.52 21.90 -12.58
N GLU A 245 18.78 22.96 -12.24
CA GLU A 245 18.54 23.35 -10.85
C GLU A 245 17.58 22.37 -10.17
N LYS A 246 16.54 21.92 -10.88
CA LYS A 246 15.61 20.90 -10.41
C LYS A 246 16.31 19.58 -10.14
N ASP A 247 17.14 19.10 -11.07
CA ASP A 247 17.92 17.87 -10.92
C ASP A 247 18.84 17.94 -9.70
N ARG A 248 19.51 19.09 -9.51
CA ARG A 248 20.35 19.31 -8.34
C ARG A 248 19.55 19.23 -7.04
N VAL A 249 18.38 19.87 -6.98
CA VAL A 249 17.52 19.85 -5.78
C VAL A 249 17.01 18.43 -5.50
N ILE A 250 16.61 17.67 -6.53
CA ILE A 250 16.17 16.28 -6.37
C ILE A 250 17.30 15.40 -5.84
N ASN A 251 18.52 15.54 -6.38
CA ASN A 251 19.68 14.80 -5.90
C ASN A 251 20.05 15.16 -4.46
N ASP A 252 20.01 16.45 -4.11
CA ASP A 252 20.22 16.91 -2.73
C ASP A 252 19.14 16.34 -1.79
N LEU A 253 17.87 16.29 -2.22
CA LEU A 253 16.78 15.69 -1.46
C LEU A 253 16.95 14.17 -1.25
N LEU A 254 17.38 13.43 -2.28
CA LEU A 254 17.66 11.98 -2.15
C LEU A 254 18.81 11.73 -1.17
N ALA A 255 19.90 12.47 -1.29
CA ALA A 255 21.04 12.35 -0.40
C ALA A 255 20.66 12.73 1.05
N LEU A 256 19.83 13.76 1.21
CA LEU A 256 19.27 14.14 2.51
C LEU A 256 18.35 13.06 3.07
N PHE A 257 17.50 12.44 2.25
CA PHE A 257 16.62 11.34 2.67
C PHE A 257 17.42 10.17 3.25
N ILE A 258 18.50 9.76 2.56
CA ILE A 258 19.41 8.71 3.00
C ILE A 258 20.12 9.12 4.31
N ALA A 259 20.58 10.36 4.40
CA ALA A 259 21.19 10.87 5.63
C ALA A 259 20.20 10.87 6.81
N CYS A 260 18.95 11.30 6.59
CA CYS A 260 17.92 11.28 7.61
C CYS A 260 17.58 9.87 8.09
N ASP A 261 17.54 8.88 7.18
CA ASP A 261 17.38 7.46 7.55
C ASP A 261 18.55 6.98 8.40
N LYS A 262 19.78 7.22 7.93
CA LYS A 262 21.03 6.83 8.61
C LYS A 262 21.14 7.42 10.02
N TYR A 263 20.73 8.67 10.20
CA TYR A 263 20.79 9.38 11.48
C TYR A 263 19.49 9.32 12.28
N ASN A 264 18.54 8.48 11.89
CA ASN A 264 17.27 8.29 12.59
C ASN A 264 16.51 9.61 12.87
N LEU A 265 16.42 10.45 11.83
CA LEU A 265 15.70 11.72 11.81
C LEU A 265 14.31 11.54 11.16
N GLU A 266 13.47 10.70 11.74
CA GLU A 266 12.26 10.17 11.06
C GLU A 266 11.26 11.26 10.66
N SER A 267 11.06 12.30 11.48
CA SER A 267 10.15 13.40 11.16
C SER A 267 10.62 14.23 9.97
N ILE A 268 11.94 14.45 9.87
CA ILE A 268 12.56 15.16 8.74
C ILE A 268 12.53 14.26 7.51
N LYS A 269 12.85 12.97 7.65
CA LYS A 269 12.78 11.98 6.58
C LYS A 269 11.40 11.95 5.92
N GLN A 270 10.32 11.98 6.70
CA GLN A 270 8.95 12.05 6.19
C GLN A 270 8.70 13.34 5.37
N ARG A 271 9.14 14.51 5.88
CA ARG A 271 9.02 15.78 5.15
C ARG A 271 9.82 15.79 3.85
N VAL A 272 11.02 15.21 3.84
CA VAL A 272 11.86 15.09 2.65
C VAL A 272 11.23 14.18 1.60
N ALA A 273 10.65 13.04 2.00
CA ALA A 273 9.89 12.20 1.06
C ALA A 273 8.71 12.97 0.44
N ALA A 274 7.91 13.65 1.24
CA ALA A 274 6.81 14.48 0.74
C ALA A 274 7.30 15.54 -0.25
N ALA A 275 8.40 16.23 0.08
CA ALA A 275 9.03 17.22 -0.78
C ALA A 275 9.47 16.64 -2.13
N ILE A 276 10.03 15.43 -2.17
CA ILE A 276 10.40 14.75 -3.42
C ILE A 276 9.14 14.42 -4.24
N ILE A 277 8.13 13.78 -3.63
CA ILE A 277 6.94 13.33 -4.35
C ILE A 277 6.21 14.51 -4.99
N ASP A 278 6.05 15.64 -4.28
CA ASP A 278 5.35 16.81 -4.81
C ASP A 278 6.10 17.48 -5.97
N ARG A 279 7.42 17.30 -6.04
CA ARG A 279 8.30 17.84 -7.10
C ARG A 279 8.34 16.97 -8.36
N LEU A 280 8.02 15.67 -8.25
CA LEU A 280 8.06 14.72 -9.36
C LEU A 280 7.37 15.22 -10.63
N PRO A 281 6.15 15.79 -10.60
CA PRO A 281 5.46 16.22 -11.82
C PRO A 281 6.11 17.43 -12.54
N PHE A 282 7.02 18.15 -11.87
CA PHE A 282 7.69 19.33 -12.42
C PHE A 282 9.07 19.01 -13.03
N ILE A 283 9.54 17.77 -12.92
CA ILE A 283 10.73 17.29 -13.63
C ILE A 283 10.28 17.00 -15.06
N HIS A 284 10.75 17.77 -16.03
CA HIS A 284 10.29 17.68 -17.41
C HIS A 284 11.17 16.77 -18.25
N ASP A 285 12.43 16.61 -17.87
CA ASP A 285 13.36 15.68 -18.53
C ASP A 285 12.98 14.20 -18.29
N SER A 286 12.99 13.38 -19.34
CA SER A 286 12.62 11.96 -19.26
C SER A 286 13.72 11.12 -18.63
N LEU A 287 14.99 11.42 -18.92
CA LEU A 287 16.15 10.69 -18.38
C LEU A 287 16.26 10.93 -16.87
N SER A 288 16.08 12.16 -16.39
CA SER A 288 16.09 12.48 -14.95
C SER A 288 15.10 11.65 -14.12
N ILE A 289 13.92 11.32 -14.68
CA ILE A 289 12.92 10.50 -13.98
C ILE A 289 13.34 9.02 -13.96
N VAL A 290 13.95 8.54 -15.04
CA VAL A 290 14.48 7.17 -15.12
C VAL A 290 15.66 7.00 -14.17
N ASP A 291 16.59 7.96 -14.14
CA ASP A 291 17.74 7.99 -13.22
C ASP A 291 17.30 8.01 -11.76
N LEU A 292 16.28 8.83 -11.45
CA LEU A 292 15.66 8.87 -10.14
C LEU A 292 15.10 7.49 -9.74
N ALA A 293 14.40 6.81 -10.65
CA ALA A 293 13.91 5.47 -10.40
C ALA A 293 15.06 4.48 -10.17
N GLY A 294 16.14 4.57 -10.96
CA GLY A 294 17.36 3.78 -10.75
C GLY A 294 17.93 3.96 -9.34
N CYS A 295 18.06 5.21 -8.88
CA CYS A 295 18.55 5.52 -7.53
C CYS A 295 17.65 4.94 -6.43
N LEU A 296 16.33 5.05 -6.56
CA LEU A 296 15.38 4.55 -5.55
C LEU A 296 15.37 3.02 -5.46
N TYR A 297 15.64 2.33 -6.55
CA TYR A 297 15.66 0.87 -6.63
C TYR A 297 17.06 0.26 -6.46
N ASP A 298 18.07 1.08 -6.20
CA ASP A 298 19.39 0.61 -5.76
C ASP A 298 19.27 -0.20 -4.45
N GLU A 299 20.05 -1.27 -4.33
CA GLU A 299 20.00 -2.17 -3.17
C GLU A 299 20.39 -1.48 -1.85
N ASN A 300 21.16 -0.39 -1.92
CA ASN A 300 21.59 0.39 -0.76
C ASN A 300 20.59 1.50 -0.38
N TYR A 301 19.54 1.74 -1.18
CA TYR A 301 18.53 2.72 -0.85
C TYR A 301 17.65 2.25 0.32
N PRO A 302 17.25 3.15 1.25
CA PRO A 302 16.42 2.77 2.40
C PRO A 302 15.18 1.93 2.02
N LYS A 303 14.91 0.88 2.80
CA LYS A 303 13.75 -0.01 2.59
C LYS A 303 12.43 0.69 2.90
N ILE A 304 12.41 1.52 3.95
CA ILE A 304 11.26 2.35 4.31
C ILE A 304 11.41 3.68 3.55
N ASP A 305 10.85 3.73 2.35
CA ASP A 305 11.00 4.85 1.41
C ASP A 305 9.86 5.86 1.43
N ARG A 306 8.84 5.65 2.28
CA ARG A 306 7.69 6.56 2.43
C ARG A 306 6.96 6.85 1.10
N GLY A 307 6.79 5.81 0.26
CA GLY A 307 5.98 5.89 -0.95
C GLY A 307 6.72 6.42 -2.18
N LEU A 308 8.01 6.76 -2.07
CA LEU A 308 8.83 7.30 -3.17
C LEU A 308 8.86 6.38 -4.39
N ARG A 309 9.09 5.07 -4.19
CA ARG A 309 9.10 4.10 -5.28
C ARG A 309 7.75 4.02 -6.00
N LYS A 310 6.66 3.96 -5.24
CA LYS A 310 5.29 3.91 -5.79
C LYS A 310 4.97 5.15 -6.62
N ALA A 311 5.25 6.35 -6.10
CA ALA A 311 5.01 7.60 -6.80
C ALA A 311 5.84 7.71 -8.08
N THR A 312 7.10 7.27 -8.05
CA THR A 312 8.01 7.29 -9.21
C THR A 312 7.56 6.32 -10.29
N ILE A 313 7.17 5.09 -9.94
CA ILE A 313 6.64 4.12 -10.91
C ILE A 313 5.35 4.63 -11.56
N LYS A 314 4.45 5.25 -10.79
CA LYS A 314 3.23 5.89 -11.32
C LYS A 314 3.56 6.97 -12.35
N LEU A 315 4.56 7.81 -12.07
CA LEU A 315 5.01 8.85 -13.01
C LEU A 315 5.66 8.25 -14.26
N LEU A 316 6.52 7.25 -14.12
CA LEU A 316 7.11 6.53 -15.25
C LEU A 316 6.03 5.98 -16.18
N GLN A 317 4.92 5.47 -15.64
CA GLN A 317 3.85 4.93 -16.47
C GLN A 317 3.14 6.03 -17.24
N ALA A 318 2.79 7.12 -16.57
CA ALA A 318 2.17 8.27 -17.22
C ALA A 318 3.06 8.83 -18.35
N ARG A 319 4.39 8.73 -18.18
CA ARG A 319 5.39 9.27 -19.10
C ARG A 319 6.03 8.26 -20.05
N LEU A 320 5.57 7.01 -20.06
CA LEU A 320 6.17 5.95 -20.89
C LEU A 320 6.32 6.34 -22.38
N PRO A 321 5.33 6.99 -23.04
CA PRO A 321 5.50 7.41 -24.43
C PRO A 321 6.69 8.38 -24.62
N ALA A 322 6.83 9.37 -23.73
CA ALA A 322 7.93 10.34 -23.79
C ALA A 322 9.28 9.72 -23.43
N ILE A 323 9.30 8.68 -22.59
CA ILE A 323 10.52 7.93 -22.28
C ILE A 323 10.95 7.09 -23.48
N MET A 324 10.01 6.49 -24.22
CA MET A 324 10.29 5.68 -25.42
C MET A 324 10.81 6.51 -26.60
N GLU A 325 10.46 7.80 -26.67
CA GLU A 325 10.91 8.73 -27.71
C GLU A 325 12.32 9.28 -27.45
N ASP A 326 12.77 9.24 -26.21
CA ASP A 326 14.12 9.68 -25.80
C ASP A 326 15.07 8.47 -25.79
N GLU A 327 16.08 8.48 -26.68
CA GLU A 327 16.98 7.33 -26.85
C GLU A 327 17.78 7.01 -25.58
N ASP A 328 18.22 8.03 -24.84
CA ASP A 328 19.04 7.85 -23.64
C ASP A 328 18.16 7.37 -22.48
N ALA A 329 16.99 7.99 -22.29
CA ALA A 329 16.04 7.58 -21.25
C ALA A 329 15.48 6.17 -21.49
N TRP A 330 15.13 5.83 -22.74
CA TRP A 330 14.66 4.49 -23.09
C TRP A 330 15.71 3.43 -22.82
N LYS A 331 16.97 3.70 -23.19
CA LYS A 331 18.08 2.79 -22.96
C LYS A 331 18.26 2.51 -21.48
N GLU A 332 18.41 3.56 -20.66
CA GLU A 332 18.58 3.43 -19.21
C GLU A 332 17.40 2.69 -18.55
N PHE A 333 16.17 3.02 -18.97
CA PHE A 333 14.95 2.36 -18.47
C PHE A 333 14.92 0.87 -18.85
N SER A 334 15.26 0.54 -20.09
CA SER A 334 15.23 -0.84 -20.60
C SER A 334 16.32 -1.74 -20.04
N ASP A 335 17.48 -1.16 -19.68
CA ASP A 335 18.60 -1.88 -19.09
C ASP A 335 18.39 -2.10 -17.57
N ASN A 336 17.60 -1.25 -16.90
CA ASN A 336 17.31 -1.36 -15.48
C ASN A 336 16.22 -2.41 -15.16
N LYS A 337 16.65 -3.67 -15.06
CA LYS A 337 15.76 -4.83 -14.79
C LYS A 337 14.93 -4.71 -13.50
N VAL A 338 15.45 -4.03 -12.48
CA VAL A 338 14.76 -3.89 -11.18
C VAL A 338 13.59 -2.93 -11.33
N VAL A 339 13.83 -1.77 -11.97
CA VAL A 339 12.79 -0.79 -12.28
C VAL A 339 11.75 -1.37 -13.23
N LEU A 340 12.16 -2.08 -14.30
CA LEU A 340 11.23 -2.77 -15.21
C LEU A 340 10.32 -3.78 -14.50
N LYS A 341 10.87 -4.56 -13.56
CA LYS A 341 10.09 -5.53 -12.80
C LYS A 341 9.04 -4.82 -11.93
N ALA A 342 9.43 -3.73 -11.27
CA ALA A 342 8.53 -2.94 -10.45
C ALA A 342 7.46 -2.21 -11.30
N PHE A 343 7.86 -1.68 -12.44
CA PHE A 343 6.97 -1.04 -13.42
C PHE A 343 5.92 -2.02 -13.95
N HIS A 344 6.34 -3.22 -14.35
CA HIS A 344 5.43 -4.28 -14.80
C HIS A 344 4.47 -4.71 -13.69
N ALA A 345 4.95 -4.85 -12.44
CA ALA A 345 4.09 -5.17 -11.30
C ALA A 345 2.98 -4.13 -11.14
N TYR A 346 3.33 -2.84 -11.22
CA TYR A 346 2.37 -1.73 -11.15
C TYR A 346 1.40 -1.67 -12.35
N GLN A 347 1.86 -1.94 -13.57
CA GLN A 347 0.98 -2.00 -14.73
C GLN A 347 -0.05 -3.12 -14.62
N CYS A 348 0.34 -4.29 -14.10
CA CYS A 348 -0.59 -5.38 -13.85
C CYS A 348 -1.67 -5.00 -12.82
N GLU A 349 -1.37 -4.11 -11.88
CA GLU A 349 -2.34 -3.56 -10.92
C GLU A 349 -3.34 -2.60 -11.59
N ILE A 350 -2.94 -1.85 -12.64
CA ILE A 350 -3.80 -0.88 -13.36
C ILE A 350 -4.59 -1.49 -14.53
N THR A 351 -4.05 -2.49 -15.22
CA THR A 351 -4.80 -3.16 -16.31
C THR A 351 -6.03 -3.93 -15.83
N ASP A 352 -6.07 -4.29 -14.54
CA ASP A 352 -7.25 -4.86 -13.88
C ASP A 352 -8.34 -3.82 -13.58
N SER A 353 -8.05 -2.51 -13.67
CA SER A 353 -9.01 -1.41 -13.43
C SER A 353 -9.48 -0.68 -14.69
N GLU A 354 -8.72 -0.68 -15.80
CA GLU A 354 -9.04 0.16 -16.98
C GLU A 354 -9.47 -0.57 -18.28
N PHE A 355 -9.35 -1.90 -18.41
CA PHE A 355 -9.74 -2.61 -19.65
C PHE A 355 -10.95 -3.54 -19.48
N SER A 356 -12.14 -2.94 -19.42
CA SER A 356 -13.36 -3.58 -19.91
C SER A 356 -13.75 -2.91 -21.24
N THR A 357 -13.37 -3.53 -22.37
CA THR A 357 -14.05 -3.48 -23.69
C THR A 357 -13.16 -4.11 -24.77
N GLY A 358 -13.73 -5.02 -25.57
CA GLY A 358 -13.19 -5.37 -26.90
C GLY A 358 -12.56 -6.75 -27.05
N VAL A 359 -13.39 -7.73 -27.38
CA VAL A 359 -13.01 -9.06 -27.87
C VAL A 359 -12.20 -8.98 -29.17
N HIS A 360 -11.09 -9.72 -29.29
CA HIS A 360 -10.74 -10.57 -30.45
C HIS A 360 -9.56 -11.50 -30.08
N THR A 361 -9.80 -12.82 -30.01
CA THR A 361 -8.78 -13.87 -30.23
C THR A 361 -8.72 -14.14 -31.74
N PRO A 362 -7.55 -14.41 -32.38
CA PRO A 362 -6.82 -15.71 -32.28
C PRO A 362 -5.29 -15.63 -32.61
N PRO A 363 -4.55 -16.73 -32.89
CA PRO A 363 -4.46 -18.05 -32.25
C PRO A 363 -3.11 -18.24 -31.50
N ALA A 364 -2.98 -19.34 -30.76
CA ALA A 364 -1.79 -19.71 -29.98
C ALA A 364 -0.48 -19.71 -30.79
N THR A 365 0.61 -19.17 -30.20
CA THR A 365 2.00 -19.52 -30.53
C THR A 365 2.90 -19.25 -29.31
N PRO A 366 4.04 -19.93 -29.21
CA PRO A 366 4.42 -20.77 -28.07
C PRO A 366 5.00 -19.92 -26.92
N THR A 367 4.72 -20.35 -25.70
CA THR A 367 5.43 -19.94 -24.48
C THR A 367 6.94 -20.05 -24.71
N LYS A 368 7.61 -18.91 -24.91
CA LYS A 368 9.05 -18.82 -24.83
C LYS A 368 9.40 -18.78 -23.35
N ASN A 369 9.89 -19.91 -22.85
CA ASN A 369 10.36 -20.12 -21.49
C ASN A 369 11.16 -18.90 -20.98
N MET A 370 10.65 -18.22 -19.93
CA MET A 370 11.56 -17.58 -18.98
C MET A 370 12.47 -18.67 -18.42
N PRO A 371 13.78 -18.44 -18.26
CA PRO A 371 14.64 -19.42 -17.61
C PRO A 371 14.11 -19.62 -16.19
N SER A 372 13.72 -20.86 -15.88
CA SER A 372 13.32 -21.26 -14.53
C SER A 372 14.45 -20.91 -13.57
N VAL A 373 14.18 -20.08 -12.57
CA VAL A 373 15.07 -19.98 -11.42
C VAL A 373 15.01 -21.35 -10.74
N ASP A 374 16.08 -22.13 -10.88
CA ASP A 374 16.13 -23.49 -10.36
C ASP A 374 15.81 -23.51 -8.85
N PRO A 375 14.96 -24.44 -8.38
CA PRO A 375 14.70 -24.60 -6.96
C PRO A 375 16.00 -24.85 -6.18
N ASN A 376 16.22 -24.12 -5.08
CA ASN A 376 17.36 -24.33 -4.20
C ASN A 376 17.20 -25.59 -3.31
N VAL A 377 15.97 -26.09 -3.15
CA VAL A 377 15.65 -27.41 -2.60
C VAL A 377 15.20 -28.30 -3.75
N LEU A 378 15.92 -29.39 -4.03
CA LEU A 378 15.59 -30.27 -5.16
C LEU A 378 14.46 -31.24 -4.83
N GLU A 379 14.43 -31.74 -3.60
CA GLU A 379 13.40 -32.63 -3.07
C GLU A 379 13.02 -32.23 -1.64
N VAL A 380 11.72 -32.25 -1.33
CA VAL A 380 11.24 -32.09 0.05
C VAL A 380 10.47 -33.34 0.48
N VAL A 381 10.84 -33.89 1.63
CA VAL A 381 10.13 -35.00 2.28
C VAL A 381 9.25 -34.41 3.37
N PHE A 382 7.94 -34.34 3.12
CA PHE A 382 6.95 -33.89 4.09
C PHE A 382 6.31 -35.08 4.79
N GLY A 383 6.71 -35.33 6.05
CA GLY A 383 6.38 -36.57 6.75
C GLY A 383 7.00 -37.78 6.05
N SER A 384 6.17 -38.54 5.32
CA SER A 384 6.60 -39.69 4.49
C SER A 384 6.44 -39.45 2.99
N LEU A 385 5.95 -38.27 2.58
CA LEU A 385 5.69 -37.94 1.17
C LEU A 385 6.87 -37.21 0.56
N LEU A 386 7.39 -37.73 -0.55
CA LEU A 386 8.39 -37.04 -1.37
C LEU A 386 7.68 -36.10 -2.36
N ILE A 387 8.02 -34.82 -2.31
CA ILE A 387 7.40 -33.78 -3.13
C ILE A 387 8.52 -33.01 -3.84
N LYS A 388 8.32 -32.72 -5.13
CA LYS A 388 9.23 -31.86 -5.90
C LYS A 388 8.83 -30.38 -5.71
N PRO A 389 9.71 -29.53 -5.17
CA PRO A 389 9.49 -28.08 -5.10
C PRO A 389 9.34 -27.45 -6.48
N TRP A 390 8.58 -26.36 -6.55
CA TRP A 390 8.32 -25.60 -7.78
C TRP A 390 9.18 -24.34 -7.86
N TYR A 391 9.45 -23.72 -6.70
CA TYR A 391 10.13 -22.44 -6.58
C TYR A 391 11.21 -22.49 -5.49
N PRO A 392 12.20 -21.57 -5.53
CA PRO A 392 13.13 -21.42 -4.43
C PRO A 392 12.42 -20.93 -3.15
N SER A 393 12.93 -21.38 -2.01
CA SER A 393 12.53 -20.95 -0.67
C SER A 393 13.75 -20.57 0.18
N PHE A 394 13.61 -19.51 0.97
CA PHE A 394 14.73 -18.87 1.66
C PHE A 394 14.93 -19.48 3.06
N TYR A 395 15.30 -20.76 3.12
CA TYR A 395 15.74 -21.35 4.39
C TYR A 395 17.08 -20.74 4.83
N PRO A 396 17.33 -20.58 6.15
CA PRO A 396 18.61 -20.03 6.63
C PRO A 396 19.81 -20.82 6.10
N GLU A 397 20.75 -20.11 5.45
CA GLU A 397 21.90 -20.73 4.80
C GLU A 397 22.78 -21.48 5.82
N GLU A 398 22.91 -20.99 7.05
CA GLU A 398 23.67 -21.68 8.09
C GLU A 398 23.08 -23.05 8.47
N LEU A 399 21.77 -23.24 8.30
CA LEU A 399 21.09 -24.49 8.64
C LEU A 399 21.01 -25.45 7.45
N VAL A 400 20.51 -24.96 6.31
CA VAL A 400 20.18 -25.80 5.15
C VAL A 400 21.26 -25.74 4.06
N GLY A 401 22.03 -24.65 3.99
CA GLY A 401 22.95 -24.34 2.90
C GLY A 401 22.25 -23.64 1.73
N ARG A 402 23.05 -23.10 0.79
CA ARG A 402 22.55 -22.40 -0.41
C ARG A 402 21.71 -23.28 -1.33
N ARG A 403 22.05 -24.56 -1.41
CA ARG A 403 21.36 -25.57 -2.21
C ARG A 403 21.40 -26.90 -1.47
N VAL A 404 20.28 -27.61 -1.44
CA VAL A 404 20.14 -28.90 -0.77
C VAL A 404 19.44 -29.90 -1.68
N GLU A 405 19.97 -31.12 -1.72
CA GLU A 405 19.36 -32.21 -2.51
C GLU A 405 18.01 -32.62 -1.91
N ARG A 406 17.97 -32.82 -0.59
CA ARG A 406 16.77 -33.28 0.11
C ARG A 406 16.58 -32.56 1.44
N LEU A 407 15.40 -31.97 1.64
CA LEU A 407 15.00 -31.35 2.89
C LEU A 407 13.89 -32.17 3.55
N TYR A 408 14.04 -32.51 4.83
CA TYR A 408 13.02 -33.23 5.60
C TYR A 408 12.20 -32.24 6.42
N VAL A 409 10.88 -32.32 6.36
CA VAL A 409 9.95 -31.40 7.03
C VAL A 409 8.94 -32.20 7.84
N CYS A 410 8.83 -31.84 9.12
CA CYS A 410 7.91 -32.48 10.05
C CYS A 410 6.45 -32.19 9.69
N GLN A 411 5.64 -33.25 9.61
CA GLN A 411 4.22 -33.18 9.25
C GLN A 411 3.33 -32.45 10.27
N TRP A 412 3.81 -32.28 11.52
CA TRP A 412 3.06 -31.65 12.60
C TRP A 412 3.48 -30.21 12.87
N CYS A 413 4.79 -29.94 12.99
CA CYS A 413 5.32 -28.62 13.39
C CYS A 413 6.08 -27.87 12.29
N PHE A 414 6.16 -28.44 11.07
CA PHE A 414 6.92 -27.90 9.94
C PHE A 414 8.42 -27.67 10.18
N LYS A 415 8.97 -28.11 11.33
CA LYS A 415 10.42 -28.07 11.57
C LYS A 415 11.14 -28.84 10.47
N TYR A 416 12.20 -28.25 9.96
CA TYR A 416 12.97 -28.77 8.84
C TYR A 416 14.38 -29.21 9.26
N SER A 417 14.96 -30.12 8.49
CA SER A 417 16.34 -30.60 8.65
C SER A 417 16.87 -31.09 7.29
N LYS A 418 18.14 -30.81 6.99
CA LYS A 418 18.85 -31.46 5.87
C LYS A 418 19.38 -32.85 6.23
N GLU A 419 19.46 -33.16 7.53
CA GLU A 419 19.98 -34.42 8.05
C GLU A 419 18.86 -35.38 8.44
N LEU A 420 18.88 -36.58 7.87
CA LEU A 420 17.88 -37.63 8.11
C LEU A 420 17.84 -38.07 9.58
N MET A 421 19.01 -38.29 10.21
CA MET A 421 19.06 -38.76 11.59
C MET A 421 18.52 -37.71 12.57
N GLY A 422 18.83 -36.44 12.36
CA GLY A 422 18.25 -35.34 13.13
C GLY A 422 16.73 -35.25 12.98
N PHE A 423 16.22 -35.47 11.76
CA PHE A 423 14.79 -35.51 11.49
C PHE A 423 14.09 -36.69 12.18
N LEU A 424 14.62 -37.91 12.09
CA LEU A 424 14.07 -39.09 12.74
C LEU A 424 14.06 -38.96 14.27
N GLY A 425 15.12 -38.35 14.84
CA GLY A 425 15.15 -37.99 16.25
C GLY A 425 14.04 -37.00 16.62
N HIS A 426 13.83 -35.99 15.78
CA HIS A 426 12.74 -35.03 15.98
C HIS A 426 11.35 -35.68 15.92
N LEU A 427 11.06 -36.58 14.97
CA LEU A 427 9.74 -37.23 14.88
C LEU A 427 9.35 -37.97 16.17
N LYS A 428 10.33 -38.60 16.85
CA LYS A 428 10.09 -39.30 18.12
C LYS A 428 9.82 -38.36 19.30
N ALA A 429 10.38 -37.16 19.26
CA ALA A 429 10.35 -36.17 20.35
C ALA A 429 9.57 -34.89 19.99
N CYS A 430 8.80 -34.91 18.91
CA CYS A 430 8.11 -33.72 18.41
C CYS A 430 7.06 -33.29 19.45
N PRO A 431 7.08 -32.02 19.93
CA PRO A 431 6.12 -31.57 20.93
C PRO A 431 4.68 -31.58 20.40
N LEU A 432 4.51 -31.47 19.08
CA LEU A 432 3.22 -31.49 18.41
C LEU A 432 2.85 -32.87 17.82
N GLY A 433 3.64 -33.92 18.08
CA GLY A 433 3.34 -35.27 17.57
C GLY A 433 2.17 -35.97 18.28
N LYS A 434 1.71 -35.41 19.40
CA LYS A 434 0.60 -35.92 20.22
C LYS A 434 -0.40 -34.83 20.61
N THR A 435 -0.35 -33.64 20.00
CA THR A 435 -1.38 -32.60 20.16
C THR A 435 -1.85 -32.08 18.80
N PRO A 436 -3.13 -31.65 18.66
CA PRO A 436 -3.59 -30.98 17.44
C PRO A 436 -2.70 -29.81 17.04
N PRO A 437 -2.82 -29.30 15.79
CA PRO A 437 -2.14 -28.08 15.39
C PRO A 437 -2.37 -26.95 16.41
N PRO A 438 -1.36 -26.07 16.61
CA PRO A 438 -1.50 -24.98 17.56
C PRO A 438 -2.62 -24.01 17.14
N GLY A 439 -3.04 -23.15 18.06
CA GLY A 439 -4.10 -22.19 17.82
C GLY A 439 -5.49 -22.70 18.19
N VAL A 440 -6.51 -22.06 17.63
CA VAL A 440 -7.92 -22.27 17.98
C VAL A 440 -8.63 -23.01 16.87
N ASN A 441 -9.31 -24.11 17.17
CA ASN A 441 -10.21 -24.75 16.20
C ASN A 441 -11.45 -23.88 16.00
N VAL A 442 -11.59 -23.31 14.80
CA VAL A 442 -12.67 -22.38 14.44
C VAL A 442 -13.77 -23.03 13.60
N TYR A 443 -13.54 -24.23 13.09
CA TYR A 443 -14.48 -24.97 12.24
C TYR A 443 -14.20 -26.46 12.33
N THR A 444 -15.24 -27.29 12.48
CA THR A 444 -15.10 -28.75 12.42
C THR A 444 -16.32 -29.36 11.73
N ASN A 445 -16.08 -30.18 10.71
CA ASN A 445 -17.08 -31.07 10.12
C ASN A 445 -16.59 -32.53 10.14
N ASP A 446 -17.32 -33.45 9.50
CA ASP A 446 -16.97 -34.88 9.50
C ASP A 446 -15.58 -35.18 8.92
N ASN A 447 -15.11 -34.39 7.95
CA ASN A 447 -13.91 -34.70 7.15
C ASN A 447 -12.73 -33.74 7.41
N TYR A 448 -13.02 -32.52 7.86
CA TYR A 448 -12.04 -31.44 7.95
C TYR A 448 -12.27 -30.56 9.18
N SER A 449 -11.17 -29.99 9.67
CA SER A 449 -11.17 -28.92 10.67
C SER A 449 -10.36 -27.72 10.17
N LEU A 450 -10.69 -26.51 10.63
CA LEU A 450 -9.85 -25.32 10.46
C LEU A 450 -9.31 -24.84 11.80
N TYR A 451 -8.01 -24.61 11.85
CA TYR A 451 -7.33 -24.03 13.01
C TYR A 451 -6.82 -22.64 12.68
N GLU A 452 -7.23 -21.64 13.44
CA GLU A 452 -6.67 -20.30 13.37
C GLU A 452 -5.43 -20.19 14.27
N ILE A 453 -4.31 -19.81 13.67
CA ILE A 453 -3.04 -19.55 14.32
C ILE A 453 -2.72 -18.06 14.21
N ASP A 454 -2.44 -17.45 15.34
CA ASP A 454 -1.83 -16.12 15.40
C ASP A 454 -0.31 -16.24 15.21
N GLY A 455 0.22 -15.63 14.14
CA GLY A 455 1.65 -15.65 13.83
C GLY A 455 2.51 -14.93 14.88
N GLU A 456 1.96 -14.03 15.67
CA GLU A 456 2.65 -13.42 16.81
C GLU A 456 2.82 -14.42 17.96
N LYS A 457 1.76 -15.18 18.29
CA LYS A 457 1.77 -16.16 19.38
C LYS A 457 2.54 -17.42 19.04
N HIS A 458 2.49 -17.87 17.78
CA HIS A 458 3.12 -19.10 17.31
C HIS A 458 4.16 -18.83 16.21
N LYS A 459 5.03 -17.83 16.44
CA LYS A 459 6.01 -17.31 15.46
C LYS A 459 6.82 -18.38 14.73
N LEU A 460 7.45 -19.31 15.45
CA LEU A 460 8.29 -20.34 14.85
C LEU A 460 7.49 -21.30 13.94
N TYR A 461 6.26 -21.65 14.34
CA TYR A 461 5.39 -22.51 13.54
C TYR A 461 5.00 -21.80 12.24
N ALA A 462 4.57 -20.55 12.32
CA ALA A 462 4.17 -19.75 11.17
C ALA A 462 5.33 -19.48 10.21
N GLN A 463 6.54 -19.23 10.71
CA GLN A 463 7.75 -19.08 9.89
C GLN A 463 8.08 -20.38 9.15
N ASN A 464 8.09 -21.52 9.86
CA ASN A 464 8.34 -22.83 9.26
C ASN A 464 7.30 -23.17 8.18
N LEU A 465 6.02 -22.91 8.45
CA LEU A 465 4.93 -23.07 7.48
C LEU A 465 5.14 -22.19 6.26
N CYS A 466 5.51 -20.92 6.44
CA CYS A 466 5.74 -19.99 5.33
C CYS A 466 6.93 -20.42 4.45
N LEU A 467 8.03 -20.86 5.05
CA LEU A 467 9.19 -21.38 4.33
C LEU A 467 8.83 -22.64 3.53
N PHE A 468 8.04 -23.54 4.12
CA PHE A 468 7.54 -24.71 3.40
C PHE A 468 6.58 -24.32 2.26
N ALA A 469 5.67 -23.37 2.50
CA ALA A 469 4.73 -22.90 1.49
C ALA A 469 5.43 -22.21 0.31
N LYS A 470 6.52 -21.48 0.56
CA LYS A 470 7.30 -20.77 -0.47
C LYS A 470 7.91 -21.72 -1.51
N LEU A 471 8.12 -23.00 -1.17
CA LEU A 471 8.53 -24.02 -2.14
C LEU A 471 7.50 -24.22 -3.27
N PHE A 472 6.25 -23.83 -3.05
CA PHE A 472 5.12 -24.04 -3.97
C PHE A 472 4.37 -22.76 -4.32
N LEU A 473 4.81 -21.61 -3.81
CA LEU A 473 4.27 -20.28 -4.10
C LEU A 473 5.39 -19.39 -4.66
N ASP A 474 5.23 -18.90 -5.88
CA ASP A 474 6.23 -18.04 -6.53
C ASP A 474 6.28 -16.66 -5.87
N THR A 475 5.10 -16.03 -5.77
CA THR A 475 4.90 -14.63 -5.39
C THR A 475 4.84 -14.40 -3.88
N LYS A 476 5.03 -15.42 -3.04
CA LYS A 476 5.03 -15.23 -1.58
C LYS A 476 6.29 -14.45 -1.15
N SER A 477 6.11 -13.22 -0.69
CA SER A 477 7.18 -12.31 -0.29
C SER A 477 7.49 -12.32 1.20
N VAL A 478 6.50 -12.61 2.05
CA VAL A 478 6.64 -12.59 3.52
C VAL A 478 6.72 -14.01 4.08
N PHE A 479 7.82 -14.35 4.75
CA PHE A 479 8.04 -15.65 5.39
C PHE A 479 8.74 -15.62 6.75
N TYR A 480 9.33 -14.47 7.14
CA TYR A 480 9.92 -14.27 8.47
C TYR A 480 9.11 -13.33 9.36
N ASP A 481 8.56 -12.25 8.81
CA ASP A 481 7.70 -11.32 9.55
C ASP A 481 6.25 -11.79 9.54
N VAL A 482 5.97 -12.74 10.43
CA VAL A 482 4.67 -13.42 10.51
C VAL A 482 3.72 -12.78 11.53
N THR A 483 4.18 -11.74 12.25
CA THR A 483 3.50 -11.19 13.44
C THR A 483 2.17 -10.49 13.10
N THR A 484 2.08 -9.94 11.90
CA THR A 484 0.91 -9.22 11.38
C THR A 484 -0.13 -10.13 10.71
N PHE A 485 0.08 -11.46 10.73
CA PHE A 485 -0.77 -12.43 10.02
C PHE A 485 -1.45 -13.42 10.95
N LEU A 486 -2.70 -13.75 10.60
CA LEU A 486 -3.41 -14.96 11.01
C LEU A 486 -3.24 -16.04 9.94
N TYR A 487 -3.18 -17.29 10.35
CA TYR A 487 -3.07 -18.46 9.46
C TYR A 487 -4.19 -19.43 9.75
N TYR A 488 -4.95 -19.82 8.74
CA TYR A 488 -6.05 -20.76 8.82
C TYR A 488 -5.62 -22.09 8.21
N LEU A 489 -5.28 -23.05 9.07
CA LEU A 489 -4.82 -24.37 8.66
C LEU A 489 -6.00 -25.28 8.37
N LEU A 490 -6.04 -25.88 7.18
CA LEU A 490 -6.98 -26.95 6.85
C LEU A 490 -6.40 -28.29 7.27
N VAL A 491 -7.08 -28.96 8.19
CA VAL A 491 -6.72 -30.26 8.73
C VAL A 491 -7.67 -31.31 8.17
N ALA A 492 -7.18 -32.24 7.35
CA ALA A 492 -7.94 -33.39 6.89
C ALA A 492 -7.92 -34.51 7.93
N HIS A 493 -9.08 -35.07 8.25
CA HIS A 493 -9.21 -36.16 9.22
C HIS A 493 -8.70 -37.49 8.65
N SER A 494 -8.90 -37.71 7.35
CA SER A 494 -8.42 -38.90 6.63
C SER A 494 -7.82 -38.49 5.28
N PRO A 495 -6.59 -37.92 5.29
CA PRO A 495 -5.94 -37.44 4.08
C PRO A 495 -5.64 -38.59 3.10
N THR A 496 -5.81 -38.36 1.81
CA THR A 496 -5.36 -39.28 0.74
C THR A 496 -4.49 -38.51 -0.26
N PRO A 497 -3.20 -38.84 -0.45
CA PRO A 497 -2.46 -39.93 0.19
C PRO A 497 -2.34 -39.72 1.71
N GLY A 498 -2.31 -40.82 2.45
CA GLY A 498 -2.15 -40.82 3.90
C GLY A 498 -0.69 -40.65 4.31
N ILE A 499 -0.48 -40.13 5.51
CA ILE A 499 0.83 -40.07 6.16
C ILE A 499 0.73 -40.89 7.46
N SER A 500 1.80 -41.60 7.82
CA SER A 500 1.82 -42.39 9.06
C SER A 500 1.48 -41.51 10.28
N HIS A 501 0.62 -42.02 11.17
CA HIS A 501 0.17 -41.34 12.39
C HIS A 501 -0.66 -40.05 12.17
N THR A 502 -1.35 -39.91 11.04
CA THR A 502 -2.19 -38.73 10.74
C THR A 502 -3.65 -39.03 10.42
N ASN A 503 -4.09 -40.30 10.55
CA ASN A 503 -5.48 -40.69 10.29
C ASN A 503 -6.31 -40.65 11.58
N LEU A 504 -7.29 -39.74 11.66
CA LEU A 504 -8.39 -39.78 12.62
C LEU A 504 -9.33 -40.94 12.24
N GLY A 505 -9.13 -42.11 12.84
CA GLY A 505 -9.95 -43.30 12.59
C GLY A 505 -11.42 -43.09 12.98
N LYS A 506 -12.34 -43.73 12.24
CA LYS A 506 -13.78 -43.75 12.54
C LYS A 506 -14.17 -44.70 13.69
N ASP A 507 -13.29 -45.61 14.10
CA ASP A 507 -13.54 -46.53 15.22
C ASP A 507 -12.93 -45.99 16.52
N ARG A 508 -13.77 -45.36 17.34
CA ARG A 508 -13.49 -45.07 18.76
C ARG A 508 -13.74 -46.30 19.63
N THR A 509 -13.18 -47.45 19.27
CA THR A 509 -13.24 -48.65 20.11
C THR A 509 -11.83 -49.13 20.41
N ASP A 510 -11.41 -48.80 21.63
CA ASP A 510 -10.46 -49.52 22.47
C ASP A 510 -9.23 -50.12 21.78
N ARG A 511 -8.18 -49.30 21.66
CA ARG A 511 -6.80 -49.67 22.02
C ARG A 511 -5.90 -48.44 22.09
N GLU A 512 -5.15 -48.39 23.17
CA GLU A 512 -4.25 -47.32 23.61
C GLU A 512 -3.22 -46.86 22.57
N GLU A 513 -2.89 -45.56 22.67
CA GLU A 513 -1.59 -44.95 22.36
C GLU A 513 -1.22 -44.66 20.90
N ILE A 514 -1.78 -43.57 20.35
CA ILE A 514 -1.10 -42.38 19.76
C ILE A 514 -2.24 -41.53 19.16
N GLY A 515 -2.46 -40.34 19.73
CA GLY A 515 -3.59 -39.47 19.35
C GLY A 515 -3.58 -39.13 17.86
N ALA A 516 -4.48 -39.74 17.11
CA ALA A 516 -4.73 -39.39 15.72
C ALA A 516 -5.19 -37.93 15.62
N GLN A 517 -4.48 -37.08 14.88
CA GLN A 517 -4.66 -35.62 14.92
C GLN A 517 -4.95 -34.96 13.57
N GLY A 518 -5.33 -35.76 12.58
CA GLY A 518 -5.49 -35.30 11.21
C GLY A 518 -4.16 -34.83 10.61
N GLN A 519 -4.20 -34.33 9.38
CA GLN A 519 -3.04 -33.79 8.69
C GLN A 519 -3.34 -32.38 8.20
N VAL A 520 -2.44 -31.43 8.45
CA VAL A 520 -2.47 -30.13 7.78
C VAL A 520 -2.21 -30.37 6.29
N VAL A 521 -3.21 -30.14 5.45
CA VAL A 521 -3.18 -30.40 4.00
C VAL A 521 -3.11 -29.11 3.18
N GLY A 522 -3.27 -27.96 3.83
CA GLY A 522 -3.18 -26.65 3.23
C GLY A 522 -3.48 -25.55 4.24
N PHE A 523 -3.36 -24.31 3.80
CA PHE A 523 -3.73 -23.16 4.62
C PHE A 523 -4.08 -21.96 3.74
N PHE A 524 -4.68 -20.95 4.36
CA PHE A 524 -4.56 -19.58 3.87
C PHE A 524 -4.07 -18.65 4.98
N SER A 525 -3.39 -17.56 4.63
CA SER A 525 -3.03 -16.49 5.56
C SER A 525 -3.94 -15.28 5.36
N LYS A 526 -4.11 -14.46 6.40
CA LYS A 526 -4.91 -13.24 6.40
C LYS A 526 -4.18 -12.19 7.24
N GLU A 527 -4.06 -10.97 6.75
CA GLU A 527 -3.53 -9.86 7.54
C GLU A 527 -4.49 -9.53 8.69
N LYS A 528 -3.94 -9.28 9.89
CA LYS A 528 -4.72 -8.80 11.04
C LYS A 528 -5.40 -7.46 10.72
N MET A 529 -4.68 -6.59 9.99
CA MET A 529 -5.16 -5.31 9.48
C MET A 529 -4.83 -5.23 7.99
N SER A 530 -5.84 -5.40 7.14
CA SER A 530 -5.67 -5.33 5.69
C SER A 530 -6.22 -4.02 5.14
N TRP A 531 -5.34 -3.19 4.57
CA TRP A 531 -5.67 -1.88 4.03
C TRP A 531 -6.53 -1.95 2.76
N ASP A 532 -6.29 -2.94 1.91
CA ASP A 532 -7.03 -3.17 0.66
C ASP A 532 -8.29 -4.05 0.85
N ASN A 533 -8.68 -4.28 2.10
CA ASN A 533 -9.75 -5.19 2.47
C ASN A 533 -9.60 -6.65 2.00
N ASN A 534 -8.37 -7.13 1.81
CA ASN A 534 -8.13 -8.53 1.46
C ASN A 534 -8.60 -9.44 2.62
N ASN A 535 -9.38 -10.47 2.30
CA ASN A 535 -9.78 -11.48 3.28
C ASN A 535 -8.84 -12.68 3.28
N LEU A 536 -7.89 -12.70 2.34
CA LEU A 536 -6.93 -13.76 2.13
C LEU A 536 -5.68 -13.18 1.46
N ALA A 537 -4.51 -13.46 2.02
CA ALA A 537 -3.21 -13.02 1.50
C ALA A 537 -2.58 -14.13 0.62
N CYS A 538 -2.17 -15.24 1.23
CA CYS A 538 -1.70 -16.42 0.51
C CYS A 538 -2.67 -17.58 0.71
N ILE A 539 -2.85 -18.42 -0.30
CA ILE A 539 -3.56 -19.70 -0.20
C ILE A 539 -2.75 -20.81 -0.83
N LEU A 540 -2.66 -21.95 -0.16
CA LEU A 540 -1.98 -23.12 -0.68
C LEU A 540 -2.66 -24.39 -0.18
N VAL A 541 -3.07 -25.23 -1.11
CA VAL A 541 -3.26 -26.67 -0.84
C VAL A 541 -1.94 -27.35 -1.20
N PHE A 542 -1.37 -28.11 -0.27
CA PHE A 542 -0.08 -28.74 -0.51
C PHE A 542 -0.19 -29.74 -1.67
N PRO A 543 0.85 -29.87 -2.52
CA PRO A 543 0.74 -30.59 -3.79
C PRO A 543 0.12 -31.99 -3.72
N PRO A 544 0.38 -32.85 -2.72
CA PRO A 544 -0.20 -34.19 -2.65
C PRO A 544 -1.73 -34.22 -2.56
N TRP A 545 -2.35 -33.15 -2.06
CA TRP A 545 -3.80 -33.08 -1.82
C TRP A 545 -4.52 -32.08 -2.74
N GLN A 546 -3.85 -31.56 -3.76
CA GLN A 546 -4.49 -30.70 -4.75
C GLN A 546 -5.55 -31.47 -5.56
N LYS A 547 -6.47 -30.73 -6.18
CA LYS A 547 -7.58 -31.25 -7.01
C LYS A 547 -8.61 -32.14 -6.28
N GLN A 548 -8.64 -32.09 -4.94
CA GLN A 548 -9.62 -32.81 -4.10
C GLN A 548 -10.72 -31.90 -3.53
N GLY A 549 -10.92 -30.71 -4.11
CA GLY A 549 -11.90 -29.73 -3.63
C GLY A 549 -11.44 -28.90 -2.41
N LEU A 550 -10.30 -29.21 -1.80
CA LEU A 550 -9.80 -28.53 -0.59
C LEU A 550 -9.60 -27.02 -0.74
N GLY A 551 -9.20 -26.54 -1.93
CA GLY A 551 -9.08 -25.11 -2.19
C GLY A 551 -10.43 -24.38 -2.10
N GLN A 552 -11.52 -25.03 -2.51
CA GLN A 552 -12.87 -24.47 -2.41
C GLN A 552 -13.34 -24.40 -0.96
N ILE A 553 -12.88 -25.31 -0.10
CA ILE A 553 -13.15 -25.27 1.35
C ILE A 553 -12.44 -24.06 1.98
N LEU A 554 -11.16 -23.85 1.68
CA LEU A 554 -10.38 -22.71 2.16
C LEU A 554 -11.00 -21.37 1.71
N MET A 555 -11.39 -21.25 0.43
CA MET A 555 -12.09 -20.07 -0.09
C MET A 555 -13.47 -19.89 0.54
N GLY A 556 -14.22 -20.98 0.71
CA GLY A 556 -15.52 -20.97 1.40
C GLY A 556 -15.41 -20.42 2.80
N ALA A 557 -14.39 -20.87 3.55
CA ALA A 557 -14.13 -20.39 4.89
C ALA A 557 -13.73 -18.91 4.91
N SER A 558 -12.86 -18.45 4.00
CA SER A 558 -12.46 -17.03 3.99
C SER A 558 -13.65 -16.08 3.76
N TYR A 559 -14.59 -16.45 2.88
CA TYR A 559 -15.81 -15.68 2.64
C TYR A 559 -16.85 -15.79 3.76
N GLU A 560 -17.01 -16.96 4.38
CA GLU A 560 -17.88 -17.12 5.55
C GLU A 560 -17.39 -16.24 6.71
N MET A 561 -16.08 -16.13 6.91
CA MET A 561 -15.49 -15.23 7.90
C MET A 561 -15.70 -13.75 7.55
N SER A 562 -15.49 -13.36 6.29
CA SER A 562 -15.86 -12.02 5.79
C SER A 562 -17.31 -11.67 6.12
N GLY A 563 -18.23 -12.64 5.94
CA GLY A 563 -19.64 -12.46 6.26
C GLY A 563 -19.90 -12.16 7.73
N ARG A 564 -19.23 -12.91 8.63
CA ARG A 564 -19.33 -12.71 10.08
C ARG A 564 -18.71 -11.41 10.56
N GLU A 565 -17.67 -10.94 9.88
CA GLU A 565 -17.03 -9.65 10.14
C GLU A 565 -17.82 -8.46 9.57
N GLY A 566 -18.84 -8.72 8.73
CA GLY A 566 -19.59 -7.67 8.04
C GLY A 566 -18.74 -6.92 7.01
N ARG A 567 -17.67 -7.55 6.51
CA ARG A 567 -16.68 -6.91 5.62
C ARG A 567 -16.61 -7.63 4.29
N LEU A 568 -16.71 -6.87 3.21
CA LEU A 568 -16.42 -7.39 1.86
C LEU A 568 -14.94 -7.79 1.78
N GLY A 569 -14.61 -8.77 0.94
CA GLY A 569 -13.22 -9.10 0.73
C GLY A 569 -12.98 -9.98 -0.48
N GLY A 570 -11.74 -9.97 -0.93
CA GLY A 570 -11.22 -10.83 -1.98
C GLY A 570 -9.81 -11.31 -1.63
N PRO A 571 -9.24 -12.20 -2.47
CA PRO A 571 -7.84 -12.54 -2.37
C PRO A 571 -6.94 -11.36 -2.72
N GLU A 572 -5.80 -11.26 -2.03
CA GLU A 572 -4.68 -10.40 -2.40
C GLU A 572 -4.22 -10.72 -3.83
N LYS A 573 -4.01 -9.66 -4.60
CA LYS A 573 -3.55 -9.74 -5.99
C LYS A 573 -2.02 -9.52 -6.04
N PRO A 574 -1.31 -10.13 -7.00
CA PRO A 574 -1.81 -10.98 -8.09
C PRO A 574 -2.07 -12.44 -7.67
N LEU A 575 -3.15 -13.02 -8.20
CA LEU A 575 -3.41 -14.45 -8.10
C LEU A 575 -2.47 -15.25 -9.02
N SER A 576 -1.97 -16.38 -8.51
CA SER A 576 -1.32 -17.41 -9.36
C SER A 576 -2.31 -17.95 -10.41
N ASP A 577 -1.82 -18.53 -11.51
CA ASP A 577 -2.68 -19.11 -12.55
C ASP A 577 -3.66 -20.15 -11.98
N LEU A 578 -3.17 -21.01 -11.09
CA LEU A 578 -4.01 -21.98 -10.39
C LEU A 578 -5.01 -21.28 -9.44
N GLY A 579 -4.57 -20.22 -8.76
CA GLY A 579 -5.42 -19.41 -7.89
C GLY A 579 -6.57 -18.75 -8.65
N ARG A 580 -6.28 -18.10 -9.78
CA ARG A 580 -7.27 -17.46 -10.66
C ARG A 580 -8.32 -18.46 -11.14
N LEU A 581 -7.88 -19.61 -11.68
CA LEU A 581 -8.80 -20.68 -12.10
C LEU A 581 -9.69 -21.17 -10.95
N ALA A 582 -9.11 -21.36 -9.76
CA ALA A 582 -9.84 -21.83 -8.59
C ALA A 582 -10.84 -20.80 -8.04
N TYR A 583 -10.49 -19.51 -8.02
CA TYR A 583 -11.38 -18.42 -7.60
C TYR A 583 -12.51 -18.19 -8.60
N THR A 584 -12.23 -18.15 -9.91
CA THR A 584 -13.27 -18.06 -10.93
C THR A 584 -14.26 -19.21 -10.81
N HIS A 585 -13.79 -20.45 -10.59
CA HIS A 585 -14.67 -21.59 -10.33
C HIS A 585 -15.51 -21.42 -9.05
N TYR A 586 -14.88 -20.99 -7.95
CA TYR A 586 -15.56 -20.77 -6.66
C TYR A 586 -16.65 -19.70 -6.77
N TRP A 587 -16.32 -18.53 -7.33
CA TRP A 587 -17.26 -17.44 -7.53
C TRP A 587 -18.39 -17.85 -8.46
N SER A 588 -18.10 -18.50 -9.58
CA SER A 588 -19.14 -18.92 -10.54
C SER A 588 -20.15 -19.86 -9.89
N ALA A 589 -19.68 -20.86 -9.14
CA ALA A 589 -20.54 -21.80 -8.42
C ALA A 589 -21.35 -21.11 -7.31
N THR A 590 -20.73 -20.17 -6.59
CA THR A 590 -21.38 -19.42 -5.50
C THR A 590 -22.44 -18.45 -6.01
N LEU A 591 -22.16 -17.74 -7.10
CA LEU A 591 -23.13 -16.87 -7.77
C LEU A 591 -24.27 -17.69 -8.38
N ALA A 592 -23.98 -18.81 -9.03
CA ALA A 592 -25.03 -19.70 -9.57
C ALA A 592 -25.99 -20.19 -8.47
N ARG A 593 -25.47 -20.67 -7.33
CA ARG A 593 -26.26 -21.04 -6.15
C ARG A 593 -27.11 -19.88 -5.63
N THR A 594 -26.52 -18.70 -5.52
CA THR A 594 -27.18 -17.50 -4.97
C THR A 594 -28.29 -16.99 -5.88
N ILE A 595 -28.05 -16.98 -7.20
CA ILE A 595 -29.01 -16.53 -8.20
C ILE A 595 -30.18 -17.49 -8.31
N LEU A 596 -29.90 -18.81 -8.36
CA LEU A 596 -30.92 -19.84 -8.56
C LEU A 596 -31.73 -20.17 -7.31
N SER A 597 -31.24 -19.83 -6.11
CA SER A 597 -32.02 -19.90 -4.86
C SER A 597 -33.03 -18.76 -4.72
N CYS A 598 -32.91 -17.68 -5.50
CA CYS A 598 -33.84 -16.56 -5.47
C CYS A 598 -35.09 -16.83 -6.34
N PRO A 599 -36.29 -16.37 -5.92
CA PRO A 599 -37.52 -16.53 -6.69
C PRO A 599 -37.39 -16.04 -8.14
N SER A 600 -37.95 -16.78 -9.11
CA SER A 600 -37.78 -16.51 -10.54
C SER A 600 -38.12 -15.07 -10.96
N LYS A 601 -39.12 -14.46 -10.32
CA LYS A 601 -39.58 -13.08 -10.61
C LYS A 601 -38.72 -11.97 -9.98
N LYS A 602 -37.85 -12.28 -9.00
CA LYS A 602 -36.98 -11.27 -8.38
C LYS A 602 -35.84 -10.90 -9.33
N ILE A 603 -35.76 -9.63 -9.73
CA ILE A 603 -34.59 -9.04 -10.39
C ILE A 603 -33.48 -8.92 -9.34
N LEU A 604 -32.28 -9.39 -9.67
CA LEU A 604 -31.12 -9.32 -8.79
C LEU A 604 -30.14 -8.31 -9.36
N THR A 605 -29.70 -7.38 -8.52
CA THR A 605 -28.62 -6.44 -8.82
C THR A 605 -27.26 -7.03 -8.42
N VAL A 606 -26.16 -6.44 -8.89
CA VAL A 606 -24.82 -6.78 -8.40
C VAL A 606 -24.71 -6.56 -6.88
N LEU A 607 -25.37 -5.51 -6.36
CA LEU A 607 -25.40 -5.22 -4.92
C LEU A 607 -26.18 -6.28 -4.13
N ASP A 608 -27.30 -6.80 -4.65
CA ASP A 608 -28.00 -7.94 -4.02
C ASP A 608 -27.09 -9.18 -3.89
N LEU A 609 -26.23 -9.41 -4.89
CA LEU A 609 -25.30 -10.55 -4.89
C LEU A 609 -24.13 -10.30 -3.95
N ARG A 610 -23.58 -9.09 -3.92
CA ARG A 610 -22.56 -8.64 -2.97
C ARG A 610 -23.03 -8.88 -1.53
N ASP A 611 -24.21 -8.39 -1.18
CA ASP A 611 -24.72 -8.49 0.20
C ASP A 611 -24.98 -9.93 0.65
N LYS A 612 -25.21 -10.85 -0.30
CA LYS A 612 -25.43 -12.27 -0.01
C LYS A 612 -24.17 -13.13 0.00
N THR A 613 -23.11 -12.68 -0.67
CA THR A 613 -21.91 -13.50 -0.91
C THR A 613 -20.64 -12.89 -0.35
N TYR A 614 -20.66 -11.60 0.01
CA TYR A 614 -19.52 -10.80 0.43
C TYR A 614 -18.38 -10.71 -0.60
N ILE A 615 -18.64 -11.14 -1.85
CA ILE A 615 -17.77 -10.96 -3.00
C ILE A 615 -17.88 -9.49 -3.45
N VAL A 616 -16.75 -8.88 -3.75
CA VAL A 616 -16.71 -7.49 -4.22
C VAL A 616 -17.40 -7.35 -5.59
N PRO A 617 -18.08 -6.22 -5.86
CA PRO A 617 -18.83 -6.04 -7.11
C PRO A 617 -18.05 -6.34 -8.39
N GLU A 618 -16.76 -6.00 -8.40
CA GLU A 618 -15.85 -6.16 -9.53
C GLU A 618 -15.70 -7.64 -9.90
N ASP A 619 -15.43 -8.49 -8.90
CA ASP A 619 -15.31 -9.94 -9.08
C ASP A 619 -16.65 -10.57 -9.48
N ILE A 620 -17.78 -10.04 -8.98
CA ILE A 620 -19.12 -10.49 -9.38
C ILE A 620 -19.35 -10.21 -10.87
N ILE A 621 -19.06 -8.99 -11.32
CA ILE A 621 -19.24 -8.57 -12.71
C ILE A 621 -18.36 -9.41 -13.63
N ALA A 622 -17.06 -9.51 -13.33
CA ALA A 622 -16.11 -10.29 -14.12
C ALA A 622 -16.52 -11.76 -14.20
N THR A 623 -17.00 -12.34 -13.10
CA THR A 623 -17.45 -13.73 -13.06
C THR A 623 -18.72 -13.94 -13.90
N LEU A 624 -19.72 -13.06 -13.79
CA LEU A 624 -20.95 -13.17 -14.59
C LEU A 624 -20.70 -12.99 -16.09
N GLN A 625 -19.74 -12.14 -16.47
CA GLN A 625 -19.28 -11.99 -17.84
C GLN A 625 -18.57 -13.26 -18.33
N ALA A 626 -17.66 -13.83 -17.52
CA ALA A 626 -16.94 -15.06 -17.85
C ALA A 626 -17.87 -16.29 -17.99
N MET A 627 -18.99 -16.30 -17.26
CA MET A 627 -20.02 -17.34 -17.37
C MET A 627 -20.92 -17.18 -18.62
N ASP A 628 -20.85 -16.04 -19.32
CA ASP A 628 -21.74 -15.67 -20.45
C ASP A 628 -23.24 -15.75 -20.09
N VAL A 629 -23.62 -15.25 -18.91
CA VAL A 629 -25.00 -15.33 -18.38
C VAL A 629 -25.74 -14.00 -18.37
N LEU A 630 -25.17 -12.96 -19.00
CA LEU A 630 -25.75 -11.62 -19.08
C LEU A 630 -26.46 -11.42 -20.44
N ASP A 631 -27.55 -10.67 -20.45
CA ASP A 631 -28.23 -10.21 -21.67
C ASP A 631 -28.28 -8.67 -21.70
N HIS A 632 -28.14 -8.07 -22.88
CA HIS A 632 -28.29 -6.63 -23.09
C HIS A 632 -29.75 -6.27 -23.42
N ARG A 633 -30.31 -5.26 -22.75
CA ARG A 633 -31.65 -4.76 -23.09
C ARG A 633 -31.66 -4.09 -24.47
N LYS A 634 -32.52 -4.57 -25.37
CA LYS A 634 -32.81 -3.89 -26.64
C LYS A 634 -33.82 -2.76 -26.42
N ARG A 635 -33.32 -1.57 -26.07
CA ARG A 635 -33.87 -0.19 -26.29
C ARG A 635 -33.42 0.73 -25.14
N GLY A 636 -32.54 1.67 -25.44
CA GLY A 636 -32.35 2.92 -24.69
C GLY A 636 -31.67 2.86 -23.31
N SER A 637 -31.52 1.70 -22.66
CA SER A 637 -30.78 1.56 -21.40
C SER A 637 -29.55 0.66 -21.59
N ALA A 638 -28.36 1.15 -21.30
CA ALA A 638 -27.08 0.43 -21.41
C ALA A 638 -26.86 -0.66 -20.33
N GLU A 639 -27.90 -1.10 -19.62
CA GLU A 639 -27.78 -2.01 -18.49
C GLU A 639 -27.88 -3.49 -18.90
N ALA A 640 -26.88 -4.29 -18.50
CA ALA A 640 -26.88 -5.74 -18.64
C ALA A 640 -27.73 -6.40 -17.53
N VAL A 641 -28.49 -7.44 -17.88
CA VAL A 641 -29.39 -8.15 -16.96
C VAL A 641 -28.98 -9.61 -16.84
N ILE A 642 -28.99 -10.15 -15.62
CA ILE A 642 -28.69 -11.55 -15.34
C ILE A 642 -29.79 -12.46 -15.88
N ASN A 643 -29.45 -13.34 -16.82
CA ASN A 643 -30.37 -14.34 -17.37
C ASN A 643 -30.33 -15.63 -16.54
N LYS A 644 -31.32 -15.82 -15.66
CA LYS A 644 -31.41 -17.01 -14.79
C LYS A 644 -31.51 -18.35 -15.55
N ALA A 645 -32.01 -18.36 -16.79
CA ALA A 645 -32.05 -19.58 -17.61
C ALA A 645 -30.64 -19.95 -18.10
N LYS A 646 -29.85 -18.96 -18.55
CA LYS A 646 -28.43 -19.16 -18.89
C LYS A 646 -27.62 -19.62 -17.66
N VAL A 647 -27.85 -19.01 -16.49
CA VAL A 647 -27.21 -19.46 -15.23
C VAL A 647 -27.53 -20.92 -14.92
N ARG A 648 -28.78 -21.35 -15.11
CA ARG A 648 -29.17 -22.76 -14.89
C ARG A 648 -28.48 -23.71 -15.87
N ALA A 649 -28.48 -23.38 -17.16
CA ALA A 649 -27.80 -24.18 -18.18
C ALA A 649 -26.28 -24.26 -17.94
N TRP A 650 -25.67 -23.15 -17.51
CA TRP A 650 -24.25 -23.10 -17.12
C TRP A 650 -23.98 -24.01 -15.92
N ALA A 651 -24.81 -23.96 -14.88
CA ALA A 651 -24.66 -24.78 -13.68
C ALA A 651 -24.79 -26.28 -13.97
N GLU A 652 -25.74 -26.67 -14.82
CA GLU A 652 -25.93 -28.05 -15.28
C GLU A 652 -24.71 -28.54 -16.08
N SER A 653 -24.23 -27.73 -17.02
CA SER A 653 -23.06 -28.06 -17.86
C SER A 653 -21.77 -28.23 -17.06
N ASN A 654 -21.61 -27.44 -15.99
CA ASN A 654 -20.45 -27.48 -15.10
C ASN A 654 -20.65 -28.39 -13.87
N LYS A 655 -21.76 -29.15 -13.80
CA LYS A 655 -22.08 -30.09 -12.70
C LYS A 655 -22.00 -29.44 -11.31
N VAL A 656 -22.47 -28.20 -11.20
CA VAL A 656 -22.44 -27.45 -9.94
C VAL A 656 -23.43 -28.06 -8.97
N ASP A 657 -22.98 -28.41 -7.77
CA ASP A 657 -23.88 -28.72 -6.67
C ASP A 657 -24.58 -27.44 -6.20
N LEU A 658 -25.89 -27.37 -6.47
CA LEU A 658 -26.73 -26.22 -6.12
C LEU A 658 -27.18 -26.23 -4.65
N LYS A 659 -27.06 -27.37 -3.96
CA LYS A 659 -27.49 -27.53 -2.56
C LYS A 659 -26.31 -27.50 -1.60
N GLY A 660 -25.21 -28.16 -1.96
CA GLY A 660 -23.99 -28.20 -1.15
C GLY A 660 -23.19 -26.91 -1.24
N ARG A 661 -22.82 -26.37 -0.08
CA ARG A 661 -21.79 -25.34 0.05
C ARG A 661 -20.44 -26.00 0.37
N PRO A 662 -19.30 -25.39 -0.03
CA PRO A 662 -17.98 -25.94 0.33
C PRO A 662 -17.75 -26.03 1.85
N VAL A 663 -18.38 -25.13 2.62
CA VAL A 663 -18.35 -25.10 4.09
C VAL A 663 -19.77 -24.97 4.61
N ASP A 664 -20.00 -25.56 5.79
CA ASP A 664 -21.26 -25.43 6.55
C ASP A 664 -21.14 -24.26 7.54
N PRO A 665 -21.91 -23.17 7.38
CA PRO A 665 -21.88 -22.03 8.31
C PRO A 665 -22.13 -22.44 9.78
N GLU A 666 -22.98 -23.42 10.05
CA GLU A 666 -23.32 -23.80 11.43
C GLU A 666 -22.20 -24.58 12.13
N ALA A 667 -21.22 -25.09 11.37
CA ALA A 667 -20.07 -25.80 11.90
C ALA A 667 -18.91 -24.89 12.34
N PHE A 668 -19.05 -23.57 12.22
CA PHE A 668 -18.09 -22.60 12.75
C PHE A 668 -18.38 -22.27 14.22
N VAL A 669 -17.33 -22.29 15.05
CA VAL A 669 -17.45 -21.98 16.48
C VAL A 669 -17.58 -20.46 16.67
N MET A 670 -18.65 -20.01 17.35
CA MET A 670 -18.87 -18.60 17.68
C MET A 670 -17.80 -18.13 18.68
N ARG A 671 -17.10 -17.03 18.35
CA ARG A 671 -16.26 -16.33 19.32
C ARG A 671 -17.16 -15.62 20.33
N GLU A 672 -17.04 -15.97 21.61
CA GLU A 672 -17.48 -15.06 22.66
C GLU A 672 -16.64 -13.78 22.56
N VAL A 673 -17.24 -12.70 22.08
CA VAL A 673 -16.63 -11.38 22.16
C VAL A 673 -16.59 -11.04 23.65
N SER A 674 -15.41 -11.15 24.26
CA SER A 674 -15.17 -10.73 25.63
C SER A 674 -15.41 -9.22 25.74
N ARG A 675 -16.65 -8.87 26.13
CA ARG A 675 -16.96 -7.60 26.78
C ARG A 675 -16.37 -7.64 28.19
N ASN A 676 -15.14 -7.18 28.35
CA ASN A 676 -14.55 -6.69 29.60
C ASN A 676 -13.74 -5.47 29.17
N GLY A 677 -13.85 -4.27 29.72
CA GLY A 677 -14.36 -3.80 31.02
C GLY A 677 -13.44 -2.61 31.35
N SER A 678 -13.98 -1.39 31.46
CA SER A 678 -13.97 -0.65 32.71
C SER A 678 -12.60 -0.58 33.40
N GLU A 679 -11.92 0.55 33.25
CA GLU A 679 -11.18 1.17 34.36
C GLU A 679 -11.21 2.69 34.15
N GLU A 680 -12.12 3.33 34.91
CA GLU A 680 -12.01 4.72 35.31
C GLU A 680 -10.83 4.86 36.28
N SER A 681 -9.91 5.77 35.99
CA SER A 681 -9.19 6.63 36.95
C SER A 681 -8.61 7.82 36.20
#